data_AF-A0A9P5BPB4-F1
#
_entry.id   AF-A0A9P5BPB4-F1
#
_cell.length_a   1.000
_cell.length_b   1.000
_cell.length_c   1.000
_cell.angle_alpha   90.00
_cell.angle_beta   90.00
_cell.angle_gamma   90.00
#
_symmetry.space_group_name_H-M   'P 1'
#
loop_
_entity.id
_entity.type
_entity.pdbx_description
1 polymer ?
#
loop_
_entity_poly.entity_id
_entity_poly.type
_entity_poly.pdbx_seq_one_letter_code
_entity_poly.pdbx_strand_id
1 'polypeptide(L)'
;MAERKRLVVVGLGMVGMAFIEKMLKLDARTNEYSITIIGEEPYLAYNRVGLTSFFDHRKIENLYLNPEEWYRGAPQGSLGYHINTKVTDIDSQAKTILCSNGEVVPYDVLVLATGSDAVLPKHTPGHDATGVFVYRTIDDLNKLIAFAGTRKGTDGAVVGGGLLGLEAAKAMVDLECFNQVKIIERNRWVLSRQIDEDAGAMVVDQVRNLGLDIMLSKRVGEIETTEDNHVKGVRFEDGERLDCSAICFAIGVRPRDDLARKAGIKCADRGGGIIVNDDMSTSIPDIYAIGECASWKGMAFGLIGPGVEMADVLSFNLTQAKLHQPRIFKRPDLSTKLKLLGVDVASFGDYFADTQGPKSLPPKAARRAKKDEQSTIETLTNGLPPAPVKALTYRDPFQNVYKKYIFTEDGKYLLGGIMIGDTKDYIKLVPLVKNMKELDMPPSQLILGAKKEGEDDGDDLTDDTQICSCHNVTKGDVVNSVKDGTCKTLGEVKTCTKAGTGCGGCMPLVTTIFNKTMLSMGNEVKNHLCAHFNYSRADLYNIILVKKLKTFEDVMREAGNDPASMGCEVCKPTCGSIFSSLWNRHVMDTPMHGLQETNDRFLGNIQRNGTYSVVPRVSAGEITPDKLIVIGEVASKYNLYTKITGGQRIDMFGAKKQDLLDIWKTLVEAGMESGHAYAKSLRTVKSCVGTTWCRYGIGDSVGMAVRLEERYKSIRAPHKIKGGVSGCVRECAEAQNKDFGLIATEKGFNIFVAGNGGAKPKHSELFAKDVPPSEVIPIIDRYLMFYIRTGDKLQRTARWLENLPGGIKYLQEVVLEDKLGICASLEAQMQELVDSFFDEWAEAIKNPHIAAKFKQFNNTEETLENMEVELDRDQPRPVYWAKDSAKEDFKGLISRWSSMAWQPMLPASHFFGADETPNGISATVKRGDTQLAIWRIRGRYYATQQMCPHKRAFVLSDGLIGEDLGTDTCSDAKKPDSGCSTNGDAKRSAPWVSCPYHKRNFDLANGDCKTDAELSIATFPVEERPDGMIYLKLPPVEELDDALGTAKWMVKKGEAGSSPFEQLDKKINFKGHRGKKPGVRPLGTLKMHKAAQLAVGGGCGSAPDW
;
A
#
# COMPACT_ATOMS: atom_id res chain seq x y z
N MET A 1 -15.13 13.52 39.72
CA MET A 1 -15.20 12.62 38.55
C MET A 1 -16.07 11.45 38.95
N ALA A 2 -17.01 11.00 38.11
CA ALA A 2 -17.74 9.78 38.39
C ALA A 2 -16.76 8.60 38.53
N GLU A 3 -16.99 7.72 39.49
CA GLU A 3 -16.16 6.53 39.71
C GLU A 3 -16.31 5.58 38.50
N ARG A 4 -15.19 5.13 37.93
CA ARG A 4 -15.21 4.22 36.77
C ARG A 4 -15.64 2.83 37.23
N LYS A 5 -16.43 2.13 36.41
CA LYS A 5 -16.80 0.73 36.63
C LYS A 5 -15.55 -0.15 36.52
N ARG A 6 -15.32 -0.98 37.51
CA ARG A 6 -14.21 -1.95 37.55
C ARG A 6 -14.54 -3.13 36.65
N LEU A 7 -13.86 -3.22 35.52
CA LEU A 7 -13.95 -4.34 34.59
C LEU A 7 -12.76 -5.27 34.83
N VAL A 8 -13.02 -6.47 35.34
CA VAL A 8 -11.97 -7.45 35.59
C VAL A 8 -11.99 -8.54 34.52
N VAL A 9 -10.84 -8.82 33.91
CA VAL A 9 -10.69 -9.88 32.90
C VAL A 9 -9.79 -10.98 33.47
N VAL A 10 -10.31 -12.20 33.56
CA VAL A 10 -9.57 -13.37 34.05
C VAL A 10 -9.06 -14.15 32.84
N GLY A 11 -7.76 -14.03 32.57
CA GLY A 11 -7.07 -14.67 31.45
C GLY A 11 -6.41 -13.66 30.51
N LEU A 12 -5.07 -13.64 30.52
CA LEU A 12 -4.23 -12.81 29.65
C LEU A 12 -3.81 -13.55 28.37
N GLY A 13 -4.79 -14.11 27.66
CA GLY A 13 -4.59 -14.81 26.39
C GLY A 13 -4.88 -13.93 25.16
N MET A 14 -4.74 -14.50 23.95
CA MET A 14 -4.99 -13.76 22.70
C MET A 14 -6.40 -13.17 22.61
N VAL A 15 -7.42 -13.91 23.06
CA VAL A 15 -8.83 -13.44 23.07
C VAL A 15 -9.04 -12.37 24.14
N GLY A 16 -8.46 -12.54 25.33
CA GLY A 16 -8.48 -11.52 26.38
C GLY A 16 -7.90 -10.20 25.89
N MET A 17 -6.74 -10.24 25.22
CA MET A 17 -6.14 -9.05 24.58
C MET A 17 -7.01 -8.43 23.52
N ALA A 18 -7.57 -9.23 22.61
CA ALA A 18 -8.47 -8.71 21.59
C ALA A 18 -9.68 -7.98 22.22
N PHE A 19 -10.23 -8.50 23.32
CA PHE A 19 -11.28 -7.84 24.08
C PHE A 19 -10.82 -6.51 24.68
N ILE A 20 -9.65 -6.48 25.31
CA ILE A 20 -9.09 -5.28 25.96
C ILE A 20 -8.81 -4.18 24.92
N GLU A 21 -8.18 -4.51 23.80
CA GLU A 21 -7.90 -3.56 22.72
C GLU A 21 -9.19 -2.92 22.19
N LYS A 22 -10.24 -3.73 22.02
CA LYS A 22 -11.55 -3.25 21.58
C LYS A 22 -12.23 -2.42 22.66
N MET A 23 -12.18 -2.83 23.92
CA MET A 23 -12.71 -2.05 25.05
C MET A 23 -12.01 -0.70 25.15
N LEU A 24 -10.68 -0.64 25.15
CA LEU A 24 -9.93 0.60 25.19
C LEU A 24 -10.26 1.50 24.00
N LYS A 25 -10.44 0.94 22.81
CA LYS A 25 -10.81 1.71 21.61
C LYS A 25 -12.23 2.27 21.70
N LEU A 26 -13.21 1.47 22.12
CA LEU A 26 -14.63 1.84 22.17
C LEU A 26 -14.94 2.76 23.36
N ASP A 27 -14.28 2.54 24.51
CA ASP A 27 -14.43 3.35 25.73
C ASP A 27 -13.49 4.58 25.77
N ALA A 28 -12.63 4.78 24.76
CA ALA A 28 -11.66 5.90 24.70
C ALA A 28 -12.29 7.31 24.82
N ARG A 29 -13.60 7.43 24.60
CA ARG A 29 -14.34 8.71 24.67
C ARG A 29 -15.18 8.82 25.94
N THR A 30 -15.84 7.73 26.32
CA THR A 30 -16.78 7.67 27.45
C THR A 30 -16.08 7.46 28.78
N ASN A 31 -14.92 6.78 28.76
CA ASN A 31 -14.04 6.57 29.91
C ASN A 31 -14.79 5.98 31.13
N GLU A 32 -15.71 5.06 30.86
CA GLU A 32 -16.61 4.47 31.84
C GLU A 32 -15.95 3.36 32.65
N TYR A 33 -14.93 2.69 32.10
CA TYR A 33 -14.35 1.49 32.67
C TYR A 33 -12.90 1.67 33.13
N SER A 34 -12.56 1.02 34.24
CA SER A 34 -11.19 0.76 34.70
C SER A 34 -10.92 -0.73 34.55
N ILE A 35 -10.02 -1.11 33.64
CA ILE A 35 -9.80 -2.50 33.26
C ILE A 35 -8.63 -3.08 34.07
N THR A 36 -8.85 -4.21 34.75
CA THR A 36 -7.79 -4.99 35.41
C THR A 36 -7.76 -6.39 34.84
N ILE A 37 -6.60 -6.84 34.37
CA ILE A 37 -6.47 -8.19 33.79
C ILE A 37 -5.56 -9.04 34.65
N ILE A 38 -5.97 -10.28 34.86
CA ILE A 38 -5.23 -11.21 35.71
C ILE A 38 -4.85 -12.44 34.87
N GLY A 39 -3.55 -12.64 34.70
CA GLY A 39 -2.94 -13.75 33.97
C GLY A 39 -2.17 -14.67 34.91
N GLU A 40 -2.43 -15.97 34.80
CA GLU A 40 -1.73 -17.02 35.56
C GLU A 40 -0.28 -17.20 35.10
N GLU A 41 -0.01 -17.05 33.80
CA GLU A 41 1.33 -17.21 33.24
C GLU A 41 2.25 -16.02 33.61
N PRO A 42 3.57 -16.24 33.73
CA PRO A 42 4.54 -15.20 34.09
C PRO A 42 4.90 -14.29 32.91
N TYR A 43 4.07 -14.27 31.86
CA TYR A 43 4.35 -13.60 30.60
C TYR A 43 3.20 -12.68 30.20
N LEU A 44 3.53 -11.61 29.46
CA LEU A 44 2.51 -10.83 28.74
C LEU A 44 1.83 -11.70 27.68
N ALA A 45 0.66 -11.26 27.23
CA ALA A 45 -0.09 -11.98 26.22
C ALA A 45 0.72 -12.14 24.93
N TYR A 46 0.80 -13.38 24.45
CA TYR A 46 1.62 -13.76 23.31
C TYR A 46 0.85 -14.60 22.30
N ASN A 47 1.38 -14.71 21.09
CA ASN A 47 0.80 -15.47 19.99
C ASN A 47 0.98 -16.98 20.22
N ARG A 48 -0.01 -17.61 20.87
CA ARG A 48 -0.03 -19.05 21.12
C ARG A 48 -0.20 -19.89 19.85
N VAL A 49 -0.77 -19.33 18.79
CA VAL A 49 -0.85 -20.01 17.47
C VAL A 49 0.53 -20.07 16.80
N GLY A 50 1.42 -19.13 17.15
CA GLY A 50 2.78 -19.05 16.61
C GLY A 50 3.85 -19.76 17.42
N LEU A 51 3.49 -20.67 18.34
CA LEU A 51 4.44 -21.30 19.28
C LEU A 51 5.63 -21.99 18.60
N THR A 52 5.45 -22.51 17.40
CA THR A 52 6.54 -23.17 16.65
C THR A 52 7.69 -22.20 16.37
N SER A 53 7.41 -20.92 16.11
CA SER A 53 8.45 -19.91 15.88
C SER A 53 9.30 -19.62 17.13
N PHE A 54 8.82 -19.95 18.33
CA PHE A 54 9.64 -19.90 19.55
C PHE A 54 10.91 -20.75 19.41
N PHE A 55 10.86 -21.82 18.62
CA PHE A 55 11.99 -22.71 18.43
C PHE A 55 13.12 -22.09 17.62
N ASP A 56 12.81 -21.11 16.77
CA ASP A 56 13.80 -20.44 15.92
C ASP A 56 14.70 -19.47 16.71
N HIS A 57 14.12 -18.75 17.67
CA HIS A 57 14.81 -17.64 18.36
C HIS A 57 14.92 -17.77 19.87
N ARG A 58 14.14 -18.65 20.52
CA ARG A 58 14.09 -18.84 22.00
C ARG A 58 13.84 -17.55 22.79
N LYS A 59 13.14 -16.59 22.17
CA LYS A 59 12.87 -15.25 22.72
C LYS A 59 11.37 -15.00 22.77
N ILE A 60 10.78 -15.02 23.96
CA ILE A 60 9.33 -14.90 24.10
C ILE A 60 8.81 -13.52 23.66
N GLU A 61 9.64 -12.49 23.73
CA GLU A 61 9.30 -11.11 23.39
C GLU A 61 8.87 -10.96 21.92
N ASN A 62 9.41 -11.81 21.05
CA ASN A 62 9.01 -11.86 19.63
C ASN A 62 7.59 -12.41 19.42
N LEU A 63 7.04 -13.09 20.42
CA LEU A 63 5.68 -13.62 20.38
C LEU A 63 4.67 -12.68 21.04
N TYR A 64 5.11 -11.65 21.77
CA TYR A 64 4.19 -10.73 22.45
C TYR A 64 3.25 -10.07 21.44
N LEU A 65 1.95 -10.08 21.76
CA LEU A 65 0.93 -9.43 20.93
C LEU A 65 1.06 -7.91 20.98
N ASN A 66 1.42 -7.40 22.16
CA ASN A 66 1.75 -6.01 22.38
C ASN A 66 3.02 -5.95 23.25
N PRO A 67 3.95 -5.02 22.96
CA PRO A 67 5.13 -4.83 23.78
C PRO A 67 4.75 -4.26 25.16
N GLU A 68 5.63 -4.38 26.15
CA GLU A 68 5.37 -3.91 27.51
C GLU A 68 5.04 -2.40 27.56
N GLU A 69 5.67 -1.61 26.67
CA GLU A 69 5.42 -0.18 26.51
C GLU A 69 3.97 0.14 26.17
N TRP A 70 3.26 -0.77 25.48
CA TRP A 70 1.85 -0.58 25.14
C TRP A 70 0.98 -0.58 26.40
N TYR A 71 1.25 -1.51 27.34
CA TYR A 71 0.55 -1.57 28.61
C TYR A 71 0.85 -0.35 29.47
N ARG A 72 2.13 0.10 29.51
CA ARG A 72 2.54 1.33 30.22
C ARG A 72 2.00 2.60 29.57
N GLY A 73 1.69 2.56 28.26
CA GLY A 73 1.18 3.68 27.48
C GLY A 73 -0.33 3.92 27.61
N ALA A 74 -1.07 3.01 28.27
CA ALA A 74 -2.48 3.20 28.54
C ALA A 74 -2.71 4.39 29.49
N PRO A 75 -3.79 5.18 29.31
CA PRO A 75 -4.12 6.27 30.24
C PRO A 75 -4.08 5.84 31.70
N GLN A 76 -3.57 6.69 32.59
CA GLN A 76 -3.43 6.36 34.00
C GLN A 76 -4.79 5.93 34.60
N GLY A 77 -4.81 4.73 35.19
CA GLY A 77 -6.01 4.12 35.77
C GLY A 77 -7.04 3.56 34.78
N SER A 78 -6.76 3.47 33.47
CA SER A 78 -7.66 2.79 32.51
C SER A 78 -7.34 1.31 32.32
N LEU A 79 -6.08 0.91 32.47
CA LEU A 79 -5.61 -0.45 32.28
C LEU A 79 -4.57 -0.82 33.33
N GLY A 80 -4.82 -1.91 34.06
CA GLY A 80 -3.87 -2.59 34.92
C GLY A 80 -3.78 -4.07 34.54
N TYR A 81 -2.65 -4.70 34.81
CA TYR A 81 -2.46 -6.13 34.58
C TYR A 81 -1.62 -6.77 35.69
N HIS A 82 -1.92 -8.04 35.99
CA HIS A 82 -1.18 -8.89 36.89
C HIS A 82 -0.78 -10.14 36.12
N ILE A 83 0.51 -10.46 36.10
CA ILE A 83 1.05 -11.73 35.59
C ILE A 83 1.44 -12.63 36.76
N ASN A 84 1.71 -13.90 36.51
CA ASN A 84 2.06 -14.87 37.54
C ASN A 84 1.03 -14.92 38.69
N THR A 85 -0.24 -14.68 38.38
CA THR A 85 -1.32 -14.54 39.36
C THR A 85 -2.53 -15.33 38.89
N LYS A 86 -2.78 -16.48 39.52
CA LYS A 86 -3.96 -17.32 39.24
C LYS A 86 -5.16 -16.84 40.05
N VAL A 87 -6.33 -16.75 39.45
CA VAL A 87 -7.61 -16.56 40.17
C VAL A 87 -8.13 -17.93 40.64
N THR A 88 -8.41 -18.07 41.93
CA THR A 88 -8.78 -19.36 42.55
C THR A 88 -10.26 -19.45 42.91
N ASP A 89 -10.91 -18.31 43.18
CA ASP A 89 -12.31 -18.24 43.60
C ASP A 89 -12.99 -16.98 43.06
N ILE A 90 -14.30 -17.07 42.80
CA ILE A 90 -15.18 -15.95 42.47
C ILE A 90 -16.32 -15.94 43.48
N ASP A 91 -16.46 -14.83 44.21
CA ASP A 91 -17.64 -14.55 45.02
C ASP A 91 -18.57 -13.63 44.23
N SER A 92 -19.61 -14.20 43.64
CA SER A 92 -20.59 -13.47 42.83
C SER A 92 -21.54 -12.59 43.65
N GLN A 93 -21.72 -12.88 44.94
CA GLN A 93 -22.57 -12.07 45.84
C GLN A 93 -21.82 -10.83 46.30
N ALA A 94 -20.56 -10.99 46.72
CA ALA A 94 -19.71 -9.88 47.11
C ALA A 94 -19.09 -9.13 45.92
N LYS A 95 -19.21 -9.68 44.70
CA LYS A 95 -18.54 -9.21 43.47
C LYS A 95 -17.03 -9.04 43.64
N THR A 96 -16.38 -10.09 44.13
CA THR A 96 -14.93 -10.14 44.29
C THR A 96 -14.34 -11.43 43.73
N ILE A 97 -13.05 -11.40 43.40
CA ILE A 97 -12.27 -12.59 43.06
C ILE A 97 -11.08 -12.73 44.00
N LEU A 98 -10.73 -13.97 44.35
CA LEU A 98 -9.54 -14.29 45.14
C LEU A 98 -8.42 -14.77 44.23
N CYS A 99 -7.24 -14.19 44.41
CA CYS A 99 -6.03 -14.58 43.70
C CYS A 99 -5.14 -15.49 44.56
N SER A 100 -4.33 -16.31 43.89
CA SER A 100 -3.38 -17.26 44.49
C SER A 100 -2.31 -16.62 45.39
N ASN A 101 -2.05 -15.32 45.23
CA ASN A 101 -1.18 -14.52 46.10
C ASN A 101 -1.90 -14.00 47.36
N GLY A 102 -3.19 -14.34 47.55
CA GLY A 102 -4.04 -13.88 48.66
C GLY A 102 -4.76 -12.55 48.40
N GLU A 103 -4.54 -11.90 47.26
CA GLU A 103 -5.18 -10.63 46.91
C GLU A 103 -6.67 -10.83 46.57
N VAL A 104 -7.52 -9.97 47.10
CA VAL A 104 -8.97 -9.93 46.80
C VAL A 104 -9.23 -8.72 45.91
N VAL A 105 -9.67 -8.97 44.67
CA VAL A 105 -9.91 -7.91 43.67
C VAL A 105 -11.42 -7.73 43.46
N PRO A 106 -11.99 -6.55 43.73
CA PRO A 106 -13.40 -6.31 43.52
C PRO A 106 -13.70 -5.94 42.05
N TYR A 107 -14.89 -6.31 41.56
CA TYR A 107 -15.32 -6.03 40.19
C TYR A 107 -16.76 -5.48 40.15
N ASP A 108 -17.07 -4.74 39.10
CA ASP A 108 -18.45 -4.39 38.75
C ASP A 108 -18.92 -5.24 37.56
N VAL A 109 -18.00 -5.57 36.65
CA VAL A 109 -18.17 -6.52 35.54
C VAL A 109 -16.99 -7.49 35.51
N LEU A 110 -17.26 -8.78 35.37
CA LEU A 110 -16.25 -9.85 35.29
C LEU A 110 -16.31 -10.55 33.94
N VAL A 111 -15.17 -10.71 33.26
CA VAL A 111 -15.06 -11.42 31.99
C VAL A 111 -14.09 -12.58 32.14
N LEU A 112 -14.60 -13.79 31.94
CA LEU A 112 -13.82 -15.03 31.95
C LEU A 112 -13.28 -15.31 30.54
N ALA A 113 -11.96 -15.23 30.39
CA ALA A 113 -11.21 -15.52 29.18
C ALA A 113 -10.10 -16.56 29.46
N THR A 114 -10.42 -17.56 30.30
CA THR A 114 -9.49 -18.55 30.87
C THR A 114 -8.94 -19.53 29.84
N GLY A 115 -9.52 -19.61 28.64
CA GLY A 115 -9.02 -20.44 27.55
C GLY A 115 -9.27 -21.94 27.77
N SER A 116 -8.28 -22.76 27.41
CA SER A 116 -8.37 -24.22 27.48
C SER A 116 -7.02 -24.86 27.88
N ASP A 117 -7.08 -26.06 28.45
CA ASP A 117 -5.94 -26.90 28.80
C ASP A 117 -5.67 -27.97 27.73
N ALA A 118 -4.41 -28.38 27.58
CA ALA A 118 -4.07 -29.54 26.76
C ALA A 118 -4.62 -30.84 27.40
N VAL A 119 -5.15 -31.72 26.56
CA VAL A 119 -5.67 -33.02 27.02
C VAL A 119 -4.53 -34.04 27.10
N LEU A 120 -4.38 -34.65 28.28
CA LEU A 120 -3.55 -35.83 28.52
C LEU A 120 -4.43 -37.07 28.75
N PRO A 121 -4.04 -38.25 28.26
CA PRO A 121 -4.81 -39.48 28.43
C PRO A 121 -4.57 -40.07 29.83
N LYS A 122 -5.21 -39.52 30.86
CA LYS A 122 -5.01 -39.91 32.27
C LYS A 122 -5.30 -41.37 32.59
N HIS A 123 -5.97 -42.10 31.70
CA HIS A 123 -6.27 -43.52 31.84
C HIS A 123 -5.19 -44.42 31.23
N THR A 124 -4.26 -43.87 30.44
CA THR A 124 -3.13 -44.61 29.89
C THR A 124 -2.08 -44.82 30.98
N PRO A 125 -1.66 -46.06 31.27
CA PRO A 125 -0.57 -46.33 32.20
C PRO A 125 0.71 -45.60 31.76
N GLY A 126 1.40 -44.98 32.73
CA GLY A 126 2.63 -44.20 32.49
C GLY A 126 2.44 -42.77 31.95
N HIS A 127 1.22 -42.24 31.91
CA HIS A 127 0.95 -40.87 31.41
C HIS A 127 1.58 -39.74 32.24
N ASP A 128 2.00 -40.03 33.46
CA ASP A 128 2.65 -39.11 34.40
C ASP A 128 4.17 -39.32 34.49
N ALA A 129 4.74 -40.14 33.61
CA ALA A 129 6.17 -40.42 33.55
C ALA A 129 7.00 -39.18 33.15
N THR A 130 8.24 -39.16 33.62
CA THR A 130 9.24 -38.16 33.21
C THR A 130 9.61 -38.41 31.75
N GLY A 131 9.40 -37.40 30.89
CA GLY A 131 9.52 -37.52 29.44
C GLY A 131 8.17 -37.42 28.71
N VAL A 132 7.06 -37.28 29.44
CA VAL A 132 5.74 -36.95 28.87
C VAL A 132 5.53 -35.43 28.85
N PHE A 133 5.17 -34.89 27.68
CA PHE A 133 4.98 -33.46 27.43
C PHE A 133 3.64 -33.17 26.76
N VAL A 134 3.25 -31.90 26.78
CA VAL A 134 2.15 -31.34 25.98
C VAL A 134 2.67 -30.13 25.21
N TYR A 135 1.93 -29.72 24.18
CA TYR A 135 2.28 -28.56 23.35
C TYR A 135 1.24 -27.45 23.51
N ARG A 136 1.42 -26.54 24.48
CA ARG A 136 0.40 -25.53 24.80
C ARG A 136 0.92 -24.20 25.32
N THR A 137 1.85 -24.17 26.26
CA THR A 137 2.40 -22.95 26.87
C THR A 137 3.90 -22.83 26.61
N ILE A 138 4.48 -21.64 26.80
CA ILE A 138 5.94 -21.46 26.71
C ILE A 138 6.67 -22.30 27.76
N ASP A 139 6.10 -22.45 28.96
CA ASP A 139 6.68 -23.28 30.01
C ASP A 139 6.69 -24.77 29.63
N ASP A 140 5.66 -25.25 28.92
CA ASP A 140 5.66 -26.62 28.38
C ASP A 140 6.79 -26.82 27.37
N LEU A 141 7.01 -25.84 26.49
CA LEU A 141 8.10 -25.89 25.51
C LEU A 141 9.46 -25.84 26.19
N ASN A 142 9.64 -24.96 27.18
CA ASN A 142 10.90 -24.87 27.94
C ASN A 142 11.22 -26.17 28.67
N LYS A 143 10.21 -26.84 29.28
CA LYS A 143 10.38 -28.16 29.89
C LYS A 143 10.80 -29.22 28.86
N LEU A 144 10.16 -29.23 27.69
CA LEU A 144 10.51 -30.14 26.59
C LEU A 144 11.94 -29.89 26.08
N ILE A 145 12.31 -28.63 25.84
CA ILE A 145 13.66 -28.22 25.39
C ILE A 145 14.72 -28.66 26.39
N ALA A 146 14.51 -28.35 27.68
CA ALA A 146 15.44 -28.70 28.75
C ALA A 146 15.64 -30.22 28.85
N PHE A 147 14.54 -30.99 28.81
CA PHE A 147 14.60 -32.44 28.86
C PHE A 147 15.28 -33.04 27.62
N ALA A 148 14.90 -32.62 26.42
CA ALA A 148 15.48 -33.09 25.16
C ALA A 148 17.00 -32.89 25.12
N GLY A 149 17.49 -31.76 25.65
CA GLY A 149 18.92 -31.47 25.77
C GLY A 149 19.71 -32.48 26.61
N THR A 150 19.05 -33.19 27.53
CA THR A 150 19.66 -34.26 28.37
C THR A 150 19.61 -35.65 27.74
N ARG A 151 18.83 -35.81 26.65
CA ARG A 151 18.55 -37.11 25.99
C ARG A 151 18.95 -37.10 24.52
N LYS A 152 20.09 -36.45 24.19
CA LYS A 152 20.58 -36.37 22.81
C LYS A 152 20.81 -37.75 22.18
N GLY A 153 20.49 -37.89 20.90
CA GLY A 153 20.69 -39.12 20.13
C GLY A 153 19.67 -40.22 20.45
N THR A 154 18.52 -39.87 21.02
CA THR A 154 17.39 -40.79 21.27
C THR A 154 16.22 -40.49 20.33
N ASP A 155 15.16 -41.29 20.38
CA ASP A 155 13.98 -41.09 19.52
C ASP A 155 12.84 -40.39 20.29
N GLY A 156 12.07 -39.56 19.58
CA GLY A 156 10.91 -38.86 20.11
C GLY A 156 9.60 -39.31 19.44
N ALA A 157 8.48 -39.14 20.14
CA ALA A 157 7.15 -39.42 19.60
C ALA A 157 6.17 -38.27 19.86
N VAL A 158 5.26 -38.03 18.92
CA VAL A 158 4.14 -37.10 19.07
C VAL A 158 2.83 -37.85 18.86
N VAL A 159 1.91 -37.73 19.81
CA VAL A 159 0.60 -38.39 19.73
C VAL A 159 -0.46 -37.39 19.28
N GLY A 160 -1.06 -37.66 18.13
CA GLY A 160 -2.05 -36.82 17.45
C GLY A 160 -1.48 -36.28 16.13
N GLY A 161 -2.17 -36.54 15.02
CA GLY A 161 -1.91 -36.01 13.68
C GLY A 161 -2.82 -34.83 13.33
N GLY A 162 -3.30 -34.09 14.34
CA GLY A 162 -3.98 -32.81 14.15
C GLY A 162 -2.99 -31.66 13.93
N LEU A 163 -3.51 -30.43 13.81
CA LEU A 163 -2.71 -29.21 13.63
C LEU A 163 -1.55 -29.11 14.65
N LEU A 164 -1.89 -29.13 15.94
CA LEU A 164 -0.92 -29.02 17.03
C LEU A 164 0.09 -30.17 17.03
N GLY A 165 -0.31 -31.36 16.57
CA GLY A 165 0.57 -32.52 16.55
C GLY A 165 1.61 -32.45 15.45
N LEU A 166 1.21 -32.00 14.26
CA LEU A 166 2.16 -31.74 13.16
C LEU A 166 3.15 -30.62 13.54
N GLU A 167 2.68 -29.57 14.20
CA GLU A 167 3.52 -28.49 14.71
C GLU A 167 4.47 -28.96 15.82
N ALA A 168 3.97 -29.72 16.80
CA ALA A 168 4.79 -30.27 17.88
C ALA A 168 5.86 -31.23 17.36
N ALA A 169 5.55 -32.06 16.36
CA ALA A 169 6.49 -32.99 15.76
C ALA A 169 7.64 -32.26 15.07
N LYS A 170 7.33 -31.24 14.28
CA LYS A 170 8.35 -30.38 13.68
C LYS A 170 9.18 -29.66 14.73
N ALA A 171 8.53 -29.11 15.77
CA ALA A 171 9.22 -28.44 16.85
C ALA A 171 10.22 -29.38 17.56
N MET A 172 9.85 -30.65 17.77
CA MET A 172 10.76 -31.67 18.31
C MET A 172 11.92 -32.01 17.35
N VAL A 173 11.67 -32.08 16.04
CA VAL A 173 12.74 -32.27 15.03
C VAL A 173 13.72 -31.10 15.06
N ASP A 174 13.21 -29.87 15.13
CA ASP A 174 14.01 -28.64 15.13
C ASP A 174 14.82 -28.41 16.42
N LEU A 175 14.66 -29.28 17.43
CA LEU A 175 15.57 -29.32 18.57
C LEU A 175 16.92 -29.96 18.24
N GLU A 176 17.01 -30.74 17.16
CA GLU A 176 18.22 -31.48 16.76
C GLU A 176 18.78 -32.37 17.89
N CYS A 177 17.93 -32.74 18.85
CA CYS A 177 18.28 -33.61 19.98
C CYS A 177 17.87 -35.06 19.73
N PHE A 178 16.84 -35.29 18.90
CA PHE A 178 16.34 -36.63 18.61
C PHE A 178 16.86 -37.12 17.25
N ASN A 179 17.17 -38.42 17.11
CA ASN A 179 17.56 -39.01 15.83
C ASN A 179 16.37 -39.02 14.85
N GLN A 180 15.18 -39.37 15.36
CA GLN A 180 13.93 -39.36 14.64
C GLN A 180 12.78 -38.96 15.55
N VAL A 181 11.75 -38.36 14.95
CA VAL A 181 10.48 -38.05 15.61
C VAL A 181 9.36 -38.70 14.84
N LYS A 182 8.54 -39.52 15.51
CA LYS A 182 7.40 -40.22 14.90
C LYS A 182 6.07 -39.62 15.34
N ILE A 183 5.16 -39.42 14.40
CA ILE A 183 3.78 -38.99 14.68
C ILE A 183 2.88 -40.21 14.76
N ILE A 184 2.14 -40.36 15.85
CA ILE A 184 1.19 -41.44 16.10
C ILE A 184 -0.22 -40.88 15.94
N GLU A 185 -0.94 -41.30 14.90
CA GLU A 185 -2.32 -40.89 14.64
C GLU A 185 -3.24 -42.12 14.66
N ARG A 186 -4.35 -42.00 15.40
CA ARG A 186 -5.33 -43.08 15.56
C ARG A 186 -6.27 -43.24 14.37
N ASN A 187 -6.41 -42.20 13.56
CA ASN A 187 -7.22 -42.18 12.36
C ASN A 187 -6.41 -42.69 11.15
N ARG A 188 -7.11 -42.94 10.04
CA ARG A 188 -6.50 -43.39 8.79
C ARG A 188 -5.74 -42.28 8.04
N TRP A 189 -5.93 -41.02 8.39
CA TRP A 189 -5.20 -39.87 7.84
C TRP A 189 -5.06 -38.75 8.88
N VAL A 190 -4.15 -37.82 8.61
CA VAL A 190 -3.89 -36.62 9.44
C VAL A 190 -4.91 -35.51 9.16
N LEU A 191 -5.10 -34.57 10.09
CA LEU A 191 -6.04 -33.45 9.97
C LEU A 191 -7.50 -33.88 9.68
N SER A 192 -7.92 -35.03 10.20
CA SER A 192 -9.23 -35.63 9.88
C SER A 192 -10.47 -34.80 10.26
N ARG A 193 -10.30 -33.72 11.03
CA ARG A 193 -11.36 -32.74 11.34
C ARG A 193 -11.48 -31.62 10.30
N GLN A 194 -10.46 -31.41 9.48
CA GLN A 194 -10.37 -30.31 8.53
C GLN A 194 -10.45 -30.80 7.08
N ILE A 195 -9.94 -31.99 6.80
CA ILE A 195 -9.80 -32.52 5.44
C ILE A 195 -10.20 -33.99 5.33
N ASP A 196 -10.48 -34.44 4.11
CA ASP A 196 -10.83 -35.84 3.82
C ASP A 196 -9.59 -36.72 3.60
N GLU A 197 -9.83 -38.01 3.36
CA GLU A 197 -8.79 -39.04 3.27
C GLU A 197 -7.79 -38.78 2.15
N ASP A 198 -8.25 -38.38 0.96
CA ASP A 198 -7.36 -38.09 -0.18
C ASP A 198 -6.44 -36.90 0.08
N ALA A 199 -7.00 -35.80 0.60
CA ALA A 199 -6.23 -34.65 1.00
C ALA A 199 -5.23 -35.00 2.13
N GLY A 200 -5.68 -35.80 3.10
CA GLY A 200 -4.87 -36.26 4.22
C GLY A 200 -3.70 -37.14 3.80
N ALA A 201 -3.90 -38.05 2.85
CA ALA A 201 -2.83 -38.88 2.29
C ALA A 201 -1.76 -38.00 1.62
N MET A 202 -2.16 -36.99 0.85
CA MET A 202 -1.24 -36.05 0.23
C MET A 202 -0.44 -35.24 1.25
N VAL A 203 -1.06 -34.86 2.38
CA VAL A 203 -0.34 -34.22 3.49
C VAL A 203 0.66 -35.19 4.11
N VAL A 204 0.30 -36.47 4.32
CA VAL A 204 1.22 -37.49 4.85
C VAL A 204 2.46 -37.64 3.96
N ASP A 205 2.29 -37.71 2.64
CA ASP A 205 3.41 -37.83 1.71
C ASP A 205 4.32 -36.59 1.76
N GLN A 206 3.75 -35.39 1.80
CA GLN A 206 4.52 -34.16 1.95
C GLN A 206 5.27 -34.09 3.28
N VAL A 207 4.65 -34.51 4.39
CA VAL A 207 5.30 -34.54 5.71
C VAL A 207 6.44 -35.57 5.75
N ARG A 208 6.27 -36.74 5.12
CA ARG A 208 7.34 -37.75 4.99
C ARG A 208 8.53 -37.24 4.19
N ASN A 209 8.28 -36.51 3.10
CA ASN A 209 9.34 -35.87 2.31
C ASN A 209 10.13 -34.82 3.11
N LEU A 210 9.58 -34.31 4.21
CA LEU A 210 10.26 -33.41 5.14
C LEU A 210 11.03 -34.14 6.25
N GLY A 211 11.10 -35.47 6.20
CA GLY A 211 11.86 -36.30 7.15
C GLY A 211 11.09 -36.70 8.41
N LEU A 212 9.78 -36.49 8.46
CA LEU A 212 8.91 -36.90 9.58
C LEU A 212 8.20 -38.23 9.26
N ASP A 213 8.36 -39.23 10.12
CA ASP A 213 7.63 -40.50 9.99
C ASP A 213 6.24 -40.40 10.65
N ILE A 214 5.23 -41.03 10.02
CA ILE A 214 3.84 -41.01 10.49
C ILE A 214 3.30 -42.44 10.54
N MET A 215 2.86 -42.84 11.74
CA MET A 215 2.17 -44.09 12.05
C MET A 215 0.67 -43.83 12.15
N LEU A 216 -0.06 -44.16 11.09
CA LEU A 216 -1.51 -44.03 10.99
C LEU A 216 -2.21 -45.25 11.61
N SER A 217 -3.46 -45.08 12.02
CA SER A 217 -4.28 -46.13 12.67
C SER A 217 -3.64 -46.76 13.92
N LYS A 218 -2.76 -46.03 14.63
CA LYS A 218 -2.09 -46.49 15.85
C LYS A 218 -2.65 -45.80 17.09
N ARG A 219 -2.86 -46.58 18.15
CA ARG A 219 -3.35 -46.10 19.45
C ARG A 219 -2.39 -46.53 20.55
N VAL A 220 -2.01 -45.58 21.39
CA VAL A 220 -1.16 -45.83 22.56
C VAL A 220 -1.98 -46.57 23.62
N GLY A 221 -1.57 -47.80 23.94
CA GLY A 221 -2.17 -48.59 25.02
C GLY A 221 -1.47 -48.36 26.36
N GLU A 222 -0.14 -48.33 26.35
CA GLU A 222 0.71 -48.14 27.54
C GLU A 222 1.97 -47.33 27.19
N ILE A 223 2.38 -46.43 28.08
CA ILE A 223 3.69 -45.77 28.04
C ILE A 223 4.62 -46.60 28.92
N GLU A 224 5.60 -47.25 28.29
CA GLU A 224 6.54 -48.08 29.02
C GLU A 224 7.58 -47.19 29.73
N THR A 225 7.81 -47.47 31.01
CA THR A 225 8.74 -46.69 31.84
C THR A 225 9.91 -47.53 32.38
N THR A 226 10.97 -46.84 32.76
CA THR A 226 12.08 -47.36 33.58
C THR A 226 11.68 -47.42 35.06
N GLU A 227 12.51 -48.04 35.90
CA GLU A 227 12.31 -48.08 37.36
C GLU A 227 12.21 -46.67 37.97
N ASP A 228 12.96 -45.70 37.42
CA ASP A 228 12.94 -44.29 37.83
C ASP A 228 11.79 -43.48 37.17
N ASN A 229 10.75 -44.15 36.67
CA ASN A 229 9.59 -43.54 36.02
C ASN A 229 9.93 -42.62 34.83
N HIS A 230 10.97 -42.93 34.06
CA HIS A 230 11.26 -42.26 32.79
C HIS A 230 10.71 -43.05 31.59
N VAL A 231 10.22 -42.35 30.57
CA VAL A 231 9.76 -42.95 29.31
C VAL A 231 10.91 -43.74 28.65
N LYS A 232 10.65 -45.01 28.32
CA LYS A 232 11.55 -45.86 27.49
C LYS A 232 10.93 -46.26 26.15
N GLY A 233 9.62 -46.13 26.01
CA GLY A 233 8.91 -46.47 24.79
C GLY A 233 7.40 -46.46 24.97
N VAL A 234 6.70 -46.89 23.93
CA VAL A 234 5.25 -46.94 23.85
C VAL A 234 4.83 -48.31 23.34
N ARG A 235 3.84 -48.93 23.99
CA ARG A 235 3.17 -50.14 23.51
C ARG A 235 1.80 -49.77 22.96
N PHE A 236 1.55 -50.12 21.71
CA PHE A 236 0.28 -49.86 21.06
C PHE A 236 -0.77 -50.90 21.47
N GLU A 237 -2.06 -50.56 21.31
CA GLU A 237 -3.18 -51.47 21.61
C GLU A 237 -3.14 -52.78 20.78
N ASP A 238 -2.48 -52.77 19.62
CA ASP A 238 -2.30 -53.95 18.77
C ASP A 238 -1.05 -54.78 19.12
N GLY A 239 -0.32 -54.41 20.17
CA GLY A 239 0.84 -55.12 20.69
C GLY A 239 2.19 -54.72 20.09
N GLU A 240 2.22 -53.92 19.01
CA GLU A 240 3.47 -53.38 18.46
C GLU A 240 4.11 -52.39 19.47
N ARG A 241 5.44 -52.23 19.39
CA ARG A 241 6.21 -51.37 20.29
C ARG A 241 7.02 -50.34 19.51
N LEU A 242 7.11 -49.13 20.04
CA LEU A 242 7.99 -48.05 19.59
C LEU A 242 8.90 -47.61 20.73
N ASP A 243 10.21 -47.69 20.56
CA ASP A 243 11.16 -47.13 21.52
C ASP A 243 11.27 -45.61 21.35
N CYS A 244 11.20 -44.87 22.46
CA CYS A 244 11.36 -43.41 22.49
C CYS A 244 11.68 -42.94 23.91
N SER A 245 12.39 -41.82 24.05
CA SER A 245 12.73 -41.22 25.35
C SER A 245 11.81 -40.07 25.74
N ALA A 246 11.08 -39.51 24.79
CA ALA A 246 10.17 -38.38 24.98
C ALA A 246 8.89 -38.55 24.15
N ILE A 247 7.75 -38.23 24.76
CA ILE A 247 6.43 -38.28 24.13
C ILE A 247 5.68 -36.96 24.33
N CYS A 248 5.22 -36.34 23.25
CA CYS A 248 4.42 -35.12 23.31
C CYS A 248 2.97 -35.40 22.89
N PHE A 249 2.02 -35.15 23.78
CA PHE A 249 0.59 -35.31 23.50
C PHE A 249 0.00 -34.03 22.89
N ALA A 250 -0.59 -34.17 21.71
CA ALA A 250 -1.31 -33.13 20.98
C ALA A 250 -2.71 -33.62 20.55
N ILE A 251 -3.42 -34.26 21.48
CA ILE A 251 -4.69 -34.97 21.24
C ILE A 251 -5.95 -34.09 21.42
N GLY A 252 -5.77 -32.77 21.53
CA GLY A 252 -6.83 -31.79 21.66
C GLY A 252 -6.74 -30.96 22.94
N VAL A 253 -7.70 -30.06 23.10
CA VAL A 253 -7.80 -29.15 24.25
C VAL A 253 -9.17 -29.28 24.92
N ARG A 254 -9.24 -28.91 26.20
CA ARG A 254 -10.47 -28.89 27.00
C ARG A 254 -10.70 -27.48 27.58
N PRO A 255 -11.89 -26.88 27.41
CA PRO A 255 -12.23 -25.59 28.01
C PRO A 255 -11.94 -25.55 29.52
N ARG A 256 -11.32 -24.45 30.00
CA ARG A 256 -11.07 -24.21 31.43
C ARG A 256 -12.29 -23.60 32.10
N ASP A 257 -13.18 -24.47 32.54
CA ASP A 257 -14.45 -24.12 33.21
C ASP A 257 -14.46 -24.41 34.72
N ASP A 258 -13.33 -24.84 35.29
CA ASP A 258 -13.17 -25.21 36.69
C ASP A 258 -13.50 -24.07 37.65
N LEU A 259 -12.96 -22.86 37.39
CA LEU A 259 -13.24 -21.67 38.19
C LEU A 259 -14.74 -21.31 38.15
N ALA A 260 -15.37 -21.43 36.99
CA ALA A 260 -16.79 -21.12 36.80
C ALA A 260 -17.69 -22.15 37.50
N ARG A 261 -17.36 -23.44 37.42
CA ARG A 261 -18.06 -24.50 38.14
C ARG A 261 -17.99 -24.30 39.66
N LYS A 262 -16.81 -23.98 40.19
CA LYS A 262 -16.61 -23.69 41.61
C LYS A 262 -17.47 -22.49 42.07
N ALA A 263 -17.59 -21.48 41.21
CA ALA A 263 -18.39 -20.28 41.45
C ALA A 263 -19.91 -20.47 41.24
N GLY A 264 -20.37 -21.66 40.88
CA GLY A 264 -21.79 -21.94 40.61
C GLY A 264 -22.31 -21.41 39.27
N ILE A 265 -21.43 -21.03 38.34
CA ILE A 265 -21.82 -20.61 36.98
C ILE A 265 -22.12 -21.86 36.14
N LYS A 266 -23.24 -21.86 35.40
CA LYS A 266 -23.64 -23.00 34.57
C LYS A 266 -22.59 -23.29 33.48
N CYS A 267 -22.15 -24.54 33.43
CA CYS A 267 -21.19 -25.04 32.46
C CYS A 267 -21.77 -26.26 31.73
N ALA A 268 -21.32 -26.51 30.50
CA ALA A 268 -21.78 -27.64 29.70
C ALA A 268 -21.11 -28.94 30.18
N ASP A 269 -21.88 -30.01 30.35
CA ASP A 269 -21.32 -31.31 30.77
C ASP A 269 -20.61 -32.02 29.62
N ARG A 270 -21.22 -32.00 28.43
CA ARG A 270 -20.65 -32.59 27.21
C ARG A 270 -19.83 -31.53 26.46
N GLY A 271 -18.55 -31.82 26.22
CA GLY A 271 -17.62 -30.90 25.55
C GLY A 271 -16.99 -29.84 26.47
N GLY A 272 -17.58 -29.58 27.64
CA GLY A 272 -17.09 -28.59 28.60
C GLY A 272 -17.39 -27.14 28.18
N GLY A 273 -16.99 -26.21 29.05
CA GLY A 273 -17.07 -24.77 28.82
C GLY A 273 -18.24 -24.10 29.54
N ILE A 274 -18.09 -22.81 29.77
CA ILE A 274 -19.03 -21.92 30.45
C ILE A 274 -20.17 -21.62 29.49
N ILE A 275 -21.42 -21.91 29.87
CA ILE A 275 -22.57 -21.68 28.99
C ILE A 275 -22.80 -20.17 28.86
N VAL A 276 -22.84 -19.69 27.61
CA VAL A 276 -23.10 -18.28 27.29
C VAL A 276 -24.27 -18.09 26.34
N ASN A 277 -25.00 -16.98 26.54
CA ASN A 277 -26.09 -16.54 25.64
C ASN A 277 -25.54 -15.84 24.39
N ASP A 278 -26.42 -15.44 23.47
CA ASP A 278 -26.05 -14.74 22.23
C ASP A 278 -25.34 -13.39 22.48
N ASP A 279 -25.49 -12.78 23.65
CA ASP A 279 -24.81 -11.55 24.07
C ASP A 279 -23.53 -11.78 24.89
N MET A 280 -23.10 -13.04 25.02
CA MET A 280 -21.96 -13.53 25.83
C MET A 280 -22.19 -13.53 27.35
N SER A 281 -23.40 -13.26 27.84
CA SER A 281 -23.73 -13.35 29.27
C SER A 281 -23.73 -14.79 29.77
N THR A 282 -23.27 -15.00 31.02
CA THR A 282 -23.36 -16.30 31.71
C THR A 282 -24.68 -16.44 32.48
N SER A 283 -24.83 -17.51 33.27
CA SER A 283 -25.97 -17.68 34.17
C SER A 283 -26.01 -16.73 35.37
N ILE A 284 -24.93 -15.99 35.62
CA ILE A 284 -24.82 -15.04 36.73
C ILE A 284 -24.74 -13.61 36.15
N PRO A 285 -25.55 -12.65 36.65
CA PRO A 285 -25.49 -11.25 36.21
C PRO A 285 -24.09 -10.65 36.34
N ASP A 286 -23.75 -9.76 35.41
CA ASP A 286 -22.47 -9.04 35.35
C ASP A 286 -21.22 -9.93 35.16
N ILE A 287 -21.39 -11.24 34.96
CA ILE A 287 -20.32 -12.18 34.61
C ILE A 287 -20.53 -12.68 33.17
N TYR A 288 -19.50 -12.53 32.37
CA TYR A 288 -19.45 -12.90 30.95
C TYR A 288 -18.31 -13.90 30.70
N ALA A 289 -18.39 -14.66 29.60
CA ALA A 289 -17.28 -15.52 29.17
C ALA A 289 -17.06 -15.42 27.66
N ILE A 290 -15.79 -15.43 27.24
CA ILE A 290 -15.39 -15.31 25.83
C ILE A 290 -14.19 -16.21 25.51
N GLY A 291 -14.06 -16.61 24.24
CA GLY A 291 -12.95 -17.45 23.79
C GLY A 291 -13.17 -18.94 24.04
N GLU A 292 -12.10 -19.71 24.20
CA GLU A 292 -12.16 -21.17 24.25
C GLU A 292 -12.86 -21.72 25.51
N CYS A 293 -12.92 -20.94 26.60
CA CYS A 293 -13.64 -21.33 27.80
C CYS A 293 -15.16 -21.20 27.65
N ALA A 294 -15.66 -20.49 26.64
CA ALA A 294 -17.08 -20.26 26.43
C ALA A 294 -17.72 -21.34 25.54
N SER A 295 -18.91 -21.78 25.94
CA SER A 295 -19.76 -22.74 25.24
C SER A 295 -21.03 -22.05 24.77
N TRP A 296 -21.10 -21.73 23.48
CA TRP A 296 -22.26 -21.08 22.86
C TRP A 296 -23.11 -22.12 22.16
N LYS A 297 -24.40 -22.22 22.53
CA LYS A 297 -25.35 -23.24 22.03
C LYS A 297 -24.80 -24.67 22.13
N GLY A 298 -24.10 -24.96 23.23
CA GLY A 298 -23.52 -26.26 23.54
C GLY A 298 -22.21 -26.57 22.82
N MET A 299 -21.56 -25.58 22.20
CA MET A 299 -20.32 -25.77 21.45
C MET A 299 -19.23 -24.80 21.88
N ALA A 300 -18.07 -25.37 22.23
CA ALA A 300 -16.81 -24.65 22.36
C ALA A 300 -16.00 -24.82 21.07
N PHE A 301 -15.55 -23.73 20.46
CA PHE A 301 -14.98 -23.75 19.11
C PHE A 301 -13.50 -24.12 19.06
N GLY A 302 -12.73 -23.82 20.12
CA GLY A 302 -11.28 -24.09 20.16
C GLY A 302 -10.47 -23.34 19.09
N LEU A 303 -10.97 -22.19 18.60
CA LEU A 303 -10.36 -21.38 17.56
C LEU A 303 -10.31 -19.92 17.97
N ILE A 304 -9.25 -19.22 17.58
CA ILE A 304 -9.06 -17.79 17.88
C ILE A 304 -10.10 -16.91 17.19
N GLY A 305 -10.44 -17.19 15.92
CA GLY A 305 -11.38 -16.39 15.13
C GLY A 305 -12.74 -16.20 15.82
N PRO A 306 -13.45 -17.29 16.15
CA PRO A 306 -14.66 -17.23 16.97
C PRO A 306 -14.47 -16.48 18.30
N GLY A 307 -13.36 -16.68 18.99
CA GLY A 307 -13.07 -15.98 20.24
C GLY A 307 -12.93 -14.46 20.09
N VAL A 308 -12.30 -13.99 19.00
CA VAL A 308 -12.18 -12.56 18.68
C VAL A 308 -13.54 -11.95 18.29
N GLU A 309 -14.40 -12.72 17.63
CA GLU A 309 -15.78 -12.31 17.34
C GLU A 309 -16.62 -12.22 18.63
N MET A 310 -16.48 -13.17 19.55
CA MET A 310 -17.09 -13.09 20.89
C MET A 310 -16.62 -11.83 21.65
N ALA A 311 -15.32 -11.53 21.61
CA ALA A 311 -14.75 -10.32 22.19
C ALA A 311 -15.32 -9.03 21.55
N ASP A 312 -15.58 -9.04 20.24
CA ASP A 312 -16.21 -7.93 19.53
C ASP A 312 -17.66 -7.69 19.95
N VAL A 313 -18.45 -8.76 20.03
CA VAL A 313 -19.84 -8.70 20.50
C VAL A 313 -19.90 -8.13 21.92
N LEU A 314 -19.10 -8.69 22.84
CA LEU A 314 -19.13 -8.27 24.24
C LEU A 314 -18.63 -6.83 24.44
N SER A 315 -17.49 -6.47 23.84
CA SER A 315 -16.93 -5.11 24.00
C SER A 315 -17.85 -4.03 23.42
N PHE A 316 -18.53 -4.33 22.31
CA PHE A 316 -19.57 -3.46 21.77
C PHE A 316 -20.77 -3.36 22.72
N ASN A 317 -21.26 -4.48 23.25
CA ASN A 317 -22.42 -4.47 24.12
C ASN A 317 -22.18 -3.73 25.44
N LEU A 318 -20.98 -3.84 26.02
CA LEU A 318 -20.64 -3.15 27.27
C LEU A 318 -20.49 -1.63 27.10
N THR A 319 -20.18 -1.14 25.90
CA THR A 319 -19.84 0.29 25.66
C THR A 319 -20.86 1.02 24.78
N GLN A 320 -21.32 0.41 23.69
CA GLN A 320 -22.09 1.05 22.64
C GLN A 320 -23.60 0.75 22.69
N ALA A 321 -24.04 -0.32 23.38
CA ALA A 321 -25.44 -0.74 23.39
C ALA A 321 -26.42 0.27 24.01
N LYS A 322 -25.92 1.29 24.73
CA LYS A 322 -26.76 2.41 25.21
C LYS A 322 -27.27 3.29 24.08
N LEU A 323 -26.53 3.36 22.96
CA LEU A 323 -26.80 4.22 21.81
C LEU A 323 -27.18 3.42 20.55
N HIS A 324 -27.01 2.10 20.58
CA HIS A 324 -27.17 1.21 19.44
C HIS A 324 -27.86 -0.10 19.86
N GLN A 325 -28.47 -0.79 18.90
CA GLN A 325 -29.00 -2.13 19.18
C GLN A 325 -27.86 -3.07 19.62
N PRO A 326 -28.04 -3.88 20.69
CA PRO A 326 -27.05 -4.87 21.12
C PRO A 326 -26.70 -5.82 19.97
N ARG A 327 -25.42 -6.16 19.85
CA ARG A 327 -24.94 -7.20 18.95
C ARG A 327 -25.22 -8.56 19.54
N ILE A 328 -25.52 -9.50 18.65
CA ILE A 328 -25.64 -10.92 18.96
C ILE A 328 -24.53 -11.70 18.25
N PHE A 329 -23.95 -12.65 18.96
CA PHE A 329 -23.03 -13.62 18.40
C PHE A 329 -23.80 -14.59 17.50
N LYS A 330 -23.31 -14.74 16.28
CA LYS A 330 -23.90 -15.62 15.28
C LYS A 330 -23.01 -16.84 15.13
N ARG A 331 -23.49 -17.84 14.39
CA ARG A 331 -22.67 -19.02 14.10
C ARG A 331 -21.40 -18.56 13.39
N PRO A 332 -20.20 -18.75 13.99
CA PRO A 332 -18.98 -18.20 13.44
C PRO A 332 -18.54 -19.03 12.24
N ASP A 333 -17.75 -18.38 11.38
CA ASP A 333 -17.12 -19.07 10.27
C ASP A 333 -15.97 -19.95 10.78
N LEU A 334 -16.05 -21.25 10.49
CA LEU A 334 -15.03 -22.24 10.85
C LEU A 334 -14.04 -22.48 9.71
N SER A 335 -14.16 -21.73 8.60
CA SER A 335 -13.20 -21.76 7.52
C SER A 335 -11.81 -21.44 8.04
N THR A 336 -10.85 -22.26 7.66
CA THR A 336 -9.50 -22.22 8.22
C THR A 336 -8.50 -22.38 7.09
N LYS A 337 -7.53 -21.47 7.01
CA LYS A 337 -6.37 -21.57 6.12
C LYS A 337 -5.11 -21.67 6.97
N LEU A 338 -4.32 -22.70 6.71
CA LEU A 338 -3.19 -23.15 7.50
C LEU A 338 -1.97 -23.26 6.60
N LYS A 339 -0.81 -23.02 7.19
CA LYS A 339 0.47 -23.33 6.58
C LYS A 339 1.21 -24.27 7.52
N LEU A 340 1.26 -25.54 7.14
CA LEU A 340 1.76 -26.64 7.96
C LEU A 340 3.05 -27.15 7.36
N LEU A 341 4.18 -26.87 8.01
CA LEU A 341 5.49 -27.40 7.60
C LEU A 341 5.87 -27.05 6.14
N GLY A 342 5.35 -25.93 5.63
CA GLY A 342 5.52 -25.54 4.22
C GLY A 342 4.39 -26.00 3.28
N VAL A 343 3.45 -26.81 3.77
CA VAL A 343 2.24 -27.24 3.05
C VAL A 343 1.10 -26.27 3.34
N ASP A 344 0.58 -25.62 2.29
CA ASP A 344 -0.62 -24.80 2.42
C ASP A 344 -1.87 -25.70 2.42
N VAL A 345 -2.71 -25.58 3.45
CA VAL A 345 -3.95 -26.34 3.63
C VAL A 345 -5.09 -25.37 3.91
N ALA A 346 -6.23 -25.54 3.26
CA ALA A 346 -7.42 -24.76 3.58
C ALA A 346 -8.69 -25.62 3.55
N SER A 347 -9.60 -25.34 4.48
CA SER A 347 -10.97 -25.82 4.44
C SER A 347 -11.92 -24.65 4.65
N PHE A 348 -13.04 -24.63 3.93
CA PHE A 348 -14.00 -23.54 4.01
C PHE A 348 -15.43 -24.00 3.84
N GLY A 349 -16.38 -23.24 4.40
CA GLY A 349 -17.79 -23.57 4.31
C GLY A 349 -18.15 -24.89 4.97
N ASP A 350 -19.08 -25.63 4.37
CA ASP A 350 -19.47 -26.97 4.79
C ASP A 350 -18.69 -28.03 4.01
N TYR A 351 -17.38 -28.10 4.27
CA TYR A 351 -16.39 -28.92 3.58
C TYR A 351 -16.56 -30.45 3.73
N PHE A 352 -17.57 -30.91 4.49
CA PHE A 352 -17.97 -32.31 4.58
C PHE A 352 -19.44 -32.54 4.20
N ALA A 353 -20.10 -31.60 3.54
CA ALA A 353 -21.52 -31.70 3.20
C ALA A 353 -21.86 -32.93 2.33
N ASP A 354 -20.90 -33.44 1.55
CA ASP A 354 -21.04 -34.63 0.72
C ASP A 354 -21.06 -35.94 1.51
N THR A 355 -20.44 -35.97 2.70
CA THR A 355 -20.34 -37.16 3.56
C THR A 355 -21.20 -37.06 4.82
N GLN A 356 -21.44 -35.86 5.34
CA GLN A 356 -22.20 -35.60 6.57
C GLN A 356 -23.57 -34.96 6.30
N GLY A 357 -23.88 -34.67 5.03
CA GLY A 357 -25.05 -33.88 4.64
C GLY A 357 -24.84 -32.38 4.86
N PRO A 358 -25.50 -31.52 4.05
CA PRO A 358 -25.37 -30.07 4.18
C PRO A 358 -26.04 -29.58 5.47
N LYS A 359 -25.31 -28.83 6.29
CA LYS A 359 -25.81 -28.16 7.52
C LYS A 359 -26.84 -27.07 7.22
N SER A 360 -26.78 -26.49 6.03
CA SER A 360 -27.73 -25.49 5.53
C SER A 360 -27.70 -25.42 4.01
N LEU A 361 -28.85 -25.26 3.38
CA LEU A 361 -28.99 -25.02 1.94
C LEU A 361 -29.58 -23.64 1.66
N PRO A 362 -29.24 -23.00 0.53
CA PRO A 362 -29.91 -21.78 0.08
C PRO A 362 -31.43 -21.96 0.00
N PRO A 363 -32.28 -20.97 0.32
CA PRO A 363 -33.73 -21.13 0.38
C PRO A 363 -34.37 -21.73 -0.88
N LYS A 364 -33.83 -21.39 -2.07
CA LYS A 364 -34.28 -21.94 -3.36
C LYS A 364 -33.93 -23.43 -3.50
N ALA A 365 -32.72 -23.83 -3.09
CA ALA A 365 -32.28 -25.22 -3.09
C ALA A 365 -33.03 -26.05 -2.03
N ALA A 366 -33.25 -25.49 -0.84
CA ALA A 366 -34.00 -26.13 0.25
C ALA A 366 -35.46 -26.42 -0.12
N ARG A 367 -36.13 -25.52 -0.88
CA ARG A 367 -37.48 -25.76 -1.41
C ARG A 367 -37.52 -26.87 -2.46
N ARG A 368 -36.44 -27.05 -3.22
CA ARG A 368 -36.34 -28.08 -4.28
C ARG A 368 -36.08 -29.46 -3.67
N ALA A 369 -35.14 -29.54 -2.71
CA ALA A 369 -34.87 -30.76 -1.94
C ALA A 369 -36.13 -31.29 -1.22
N LYS A 370 -36.95 -30.40 -0.64
CA LYS A 370 -38.25 -30.78 -0.03
C LYS A 370 -39.29 -31.30 -1.02
N LYS A 371 -39.16 -30.97 -2.31
CA LYS A 371 -40.09 -31.40 -3.36
C LYS A 371 -39.74 -32.81 -3.87
N ASP A 372 -38.45 -33.16 -3.84
CA ASP A 372 -37.94 -34.49 -4.21
C ASP A 372 -38.01 -35.50 -3.05
N GLU A 373 -38.03 -35.05 -1.79
CA GLU A 373 -38.27 -35.90 -0.60
C GLU A 373 -39.65 -36.60 -0.63
N GLN A 374 -40.62 -36.04 -1.36
CA GLN A 374 -41.97 -36.62 -1.50
C GLN A 374 -42.02 -37.76 -2.54
N SER A 375 -40.93 -38.06 -3.24
CA SER A 375 -40.84 -39.12 -4.27
C SER A 375 -39.95 -40.30 -3.91
N THR A 376 -39.48 -40.44 -2.67
CA THR A 376 -38.58 -41.54 -2.24
C THR A 376 -39.13 -42.32 -1.04
N ILE A 377 -40.35 -42.83 -1.16
CA ILE A 377 -40.74 -44.07 -0.47
C ILE A 377 -40.47 -45.19 -1.47
N GLU A 378 -39.27 -45.77 -1.43
CA GLU A 378 -38.89 -47.12 -1.90
C GLU A 378 -37.38 -47.14 -2.22
N THR A 379 -36.56 -47.49 -1.23
CA THR A 379 -35.37 -48.34 -1.43
C THR A 379 -34.80 -48.76 -0.07
N LEU A 380 -35.35 -49.85 0.46
CA LEU A 380 -34.70 -50.70 1.45
C LEU A 380 -33.67 -51.55 0.71
N THR A 381 -32.39 -51.15 0.70
CA THR A 381 -31.20 -52.03 0.68
C THR A 381 -29.91 -51.18 0.59
N ASN A 382 -29.09 -51.28 1.64
CA ASN A 382 -27.66 -50.90 1.71
C ASN A 382 -27.23 -49.48 1.30
N GLY A 383 -27.34 -48.52 2.23
CA GLY A 383 -26.57 -47.28 2.21
C GLY A 383 -27.28 -46.09 2.85
N LEU A 384 -26.51 -45.13 3.38
CA LEU A 384 -27.04 -43.79 3.68
C LEU A 384 -27.58 -43.18 2.38
N PRO A 385 -28.76 -42.54 2.37
CA PRO A 385 -29.26 -41.85 1.19
C PRO A 385 -28.22 -40.83 0.69
N PRO A 386 -27.99 -40.71 -0.63
CA PRO A 386 -27.01 -39.77 -1.16
C PRO A 386 -27.33 -38.35 -0.70
N ALA A 387 -26.33 -37.64 -0.18
CA ALA A 387 -26.50 -36.26 0.24
C ALA A 387 -26.96 -35.41 -0.97
N PRO A 388 -27.88 -34.44 -0.82
CA PRO A 388 -28.44 -33.63 -1.91
C PRO A 388 -27.45 -32.56 -2.43
N VAL A 389 -26.20 -32.96 -2.64
CA VAL A 389 -25.05 -32.13 -3.00
C VAL A 389 -24.13 -32.92 -3.93
N LYS A 390 -23.27 -32.24 -4.68
CA LYS A 390 -22.26 -32.86 -5.54
C LYS A 390 -20.87 -32.34 -5.21
N ALA A 391 -19.93 -33.25 -5.01
CA ALA A 391 -18.52 -32.92 -4.85
C ALA A 391 -17.80 -33.01 -6.20
N LEU A 392 -16.93 -32.04 -6.46
CA LEU A 392 -16.00 -32.05 -7.59
C LEU A 392 -14.58 -31.99 -7.05
N THR A 393 -13.71 -32.85 -7.56
CA THR A 393 -12.33 -33.01 -7.08
C THR A 393 -11.34 -32.83 -8.22
N TYR A 394 -10.29 -32.06 -7.98
CA TYR A 394 -9.10 -31.92 -8.81
C TYR A 394 -7.87 -32.36 -8.00
N ARG A 395 -7.06 -33.25 -8.57
CA ARG A 395 -5.87 -33.81 -7.91
C ARG A 395 -4.71 -33.85 -8.91
N ASP A 396 -3.67 -33.09 -8.61
CA ASP A 396 -2.39 -33.12 -9.32
C ASP A 396 -1.29 -33.66 -8.37
N PRO A 397 -0.92 -34.94 -8.51
CA PRO A 397 0.11 -35.54 -7.65
C PRO A 397 1.53 -35.06 -7.97
N PHE A 398 1.78 -34.44 -9.15
CA PHE A 398 3.12 -33.94 -9.51
C PHE A 398 3.38 -32.57 -8.90
N GLN A 399 2.33 -31.74 -8.80
CA GLN A 399 2.41 -30.42 -8.16
C GLN A 399 2.03 -30.45 -6.67
N ASN A 400 1.65 -31.61 -6.12
CA ASN A 400 1.11 -31.75 -4.76
C ASN A 400 -0.11 -30.83 -4.52
N VAL A 401 -1.01 -30.73 -5.51
CA VAL A 401 -2.23 -29.92 -5.44
C VAL A 401 -3.45 -30.82 -5.33
N TYR A 402 -4.31 -30.53 -4.35
CA TYR A 402 -5.63 -31.15 -4.22
C TYR A 402 -6.67 -30.07 -3.99
N LYS A 403 -7.77 -30.10 -4.73
CA LYS A 403 -8.94 -29.23 -4.53
C LYS A 403 -10.20 -30.10 -4.55
N LYS A 404 -11.07 -29.95 -3.56
CA LYS A 404 -12.41 -30.57 -3.55
C LYS A 404 -13.44 -29.53 -3.18
N TYR A 405 -14.34 -29.22 -4.09
CA TYR A 405 -15.41 -28.23 -3.89
C TYR A 405 -16.76 -28.93 -3.89
N ILE A 406 -17.63 -28.53 -2.95
CA ILE A 406 -18.94 -29.14 -2.76
C ILE A 406 -20.01 -28.14 -3.17
N PHE A 407 -20.91 -28.57 -4.04
CA PHE A 407 -21.94 -27.74 -4.66
C PHE A 407 -23.34 -28.28 -4.34
N THR A 408 -24.37 -27.44 -4.51
CA THR A 408 -25.75 -27.91 -4.65
C THR A 408 -25.89 -28.88 -5.82
N GLU A 409 -26.94 -29.69 -5.82
CA GLU A 409 -27.15 -30.73 -6.85
C GLU A 409 -27.21 -30.20 -8.29
N ASP A 410 -27.67 -28.96 -8.47
CA ASP A 410 -27.71 -28.23 -9.73
C ASP A 410 -26.40 -27.50 -10.09
N GLY A 411 -25.38 -27.59 -9.23
CA GLY A 411 -24.08 -26.95 -9.42
C GLY A 411 -24.09 -25.43 -9.27
N LYS A 412 -25.20 -24.82 -8.82
CA LYS A 412 -25.38 -23.36 -8.80
C LYS A 412 -24.82 -22.67 -7.58
N TYR A 413 -24.62 -23.36 -6.47
CA TYR A 413 -24.11 -22.75 -5.24
C TYR A 413 -22.96 -23.56 -4.69
N LEU A 414 -21.87 -22.88 -4.33
CA LEU A 414 -20.75 -23.47 -3.59
C LEU A 414 -21.12 -23.52 -2.10
N LEU A 415 -21.04 -24.70 -1.50
CA LEU A 415 -21.37 -24.94 -0.09
C LEU A 415 -20.12 -25.01 0.78
N GLY A 416 -18.99 -25.42 0.22
CA GLY A 416 -17.72 -25.54 0.94
C GLY A 416 -16.64 -26.21 0.09
N GLY A 417 -15.46 -26.41 0.68
CA GLY A 417 -14.39 -27.12 0.01
C GLY A 417 -13.11 -27.29 0.82
N ILE A 418 -12.20 -28.08 0.26
CA ILE A 418 -10.88 -28.46 0.78
C ILE A 418 -9.83 -28.12 -0.28
N MET A 419 -8.69 -27.58 0.13
CA MET A 419 -7.56 -27.21 -0.73
C MET A 419 -6.23 -27.61 -0.08
N ILE A 420 -5.32 -28.22 -0.85
CA ILE A 420 -3.93 -28.55 -0.47
C ILE A 420 -2.99 -28.04 -1.56
N GLY A 421 -1.86 -27.46 -1.16
CA GLY A 421 -0.82 -26.95 -2.06
C GLY A 421 -1.17 -25.57 -2.64
N ASP A 422 -2.17 -25.51 -3.53
CA ASP A 422 -2.66 -24.24 -4.09
C ASP A 422 -3.91 -23.76 -3.36
N THR A 423 -3.73 -22.83 -2.41
CA THR A 423 -4.80 -22.24 -1.59
C THR A 423 -5.08 -20.78 -1.95
N LYS A 424 -4.67 -20.30 -3.13
CA LYS A 424 -4.81 -18.90 -3.55
C LYS A 424 -6.27 -18.45 -3.65
N ASP A 425 -7.13 -19.34 -4.16
CA ASP A 425 -8.55 -19.04 -4.37
C ASP A 425 -9.36 -18.96 -3.07
N TYR A 426 -8.81 -19.42 -1.93
CA TYR A 426 -9.49 -19.42 -0.63
C TYR A 426 -10.18 -18.08 -0.30
N ILE A 427 -9.48 -16.96 -0.53
CA ILE A 427 -10.00 -15.61 -0.23
C ILE A 427 -11.21 -15.27 -1.13
N LYS A 428 -11.23 -15.75 -2.38
CA LYS A 428 -12.33 -15.54 -3.33
C LYS A 428 -13.53 -16.45 -3.00
N LEU A 429 -13.28 -17.70 -2.58
CA LEU A 429 -14.33 -18.72 -2.39
C LEU A 429 -15.09 -18.57 -1.07
N VAL A 430 -14.44 -18.13 0.02
CA VAL A 430 -15.11 -17.97 1.33
C VAL A 430 -16.32 -17.01 1.26
N PRO A 431 -16.23 -15.82 0.63
CA PRO A 431 -17.39 -14.95 0.43
C PRO A 431 -18.53 -15.56 -0.38
N LEU A 432 -18.23 -16.39 -1.40
CA LEU A 432 -19.25 -17.06 -2.21
C LEU A 432 -20.11 -17.99 -1.35
N VAL A 433 -19.47 -18.76 -0.47
CA VAL A 433 -20.16 -19.65 0.47
C VAL A 433 -20.92 -18.85 1.53
N LYS A 434 -20.28 -17.86 2.16
CA LYS A 434 -20.90 -17.06 3.23
C LYS A 434 -22.16 -16.36 2.78
N ASN A 435 -22.13 -15.80 1.57
CA ASN A 435 -23.24 -15.04 1.01
C ASN A 435 -24.24 -15.92 0.26
N MET A 436 -23.99 -17.25 0.18
CA MET A 436 -24.76 -18.18 -0.65
C MET A 436 -24.98 -17.61 -2.06
N LYS A 437 -23.90 -17.12 -2.69
CA LYS A 437 -23.96 -16.49 -4.00
C LYS A 437 -24.10 -17.57 -5.07
N GLU A 438 -25.03 -17.35 -6.01
CA GLU A 438 -25.18 -18.20 -7.18
C GLU A 438 -23.95 -18.04 -8.09
N LEU A 439 -23.39 -19.17 -8.54
CA LEU A 439 -22.25 -19.22 -9.44
C LEU A 439 -22.70 -18.85 -10.86
N ASP A 440 -21.95 -17.96 -11.47
CA ASP A 440 -22.06 -17.53 -12.87
C ASP A 440 -21.28 -18.42 -13.84
N MET A 441 -20.54 -19.40 -13.32
CA MET A 441 -19.74 -20.34 -14.10
C MET A 441 -19.98 -21.80 -13.67
N PRO A 442 -19.73 -22.78 -14.55
CA PRO A 442 -19.83 -24.19 -14.20
C PRO A 442 -18.81 -24.59 -13.10
N PRO A 443 -19.16 -25.53 -12.20
CA PRO A 443 -18.25 -26.06 -11.19
C PRO A 443 -16.87 -26.51 -11.71
N SER A 444 -16.82 -27.09 -12.91
CA SER A 444 -15.58 -27.54 -13.56
C SER A 444 -14.62 -26.41 -13.91
N GLN A 445 -15.15 -25.24 -14.28
CA GLN A 445 -14.34 -24.06 -14.57
C GLN A 445 -13.80 -23.43 -13.28
N LEU A 446 -14.63 -23.43 -12.23
CA LEU A 446 -14.27 -22.89 -10.91
C LEU A 446 -13.13 -23.68 -10.25
N ILE A 447 -13.15 -25.03 -10.34
CA ILE A 447 -12.17 -25.87 -9.63
C ILE A 447 -10.79 -25.92 -10.30
N LEU A 448 -10.74 -25.97 -11.63
CA LEU A 448 -9.49 -26.05 -12.38
C LEU A 448 -8.73 -24.72 -12.37
N GLY A 449 -9.35 -23.68 -11.81
CA GLY A 449 -8.83 -22.32 -11.89
C GLY A 449 -8.53 -21.98 -13.34
N ALA A 450 -9.50 -22.26 -14.23
CA ALA A 450 -9.34 -22.10 -15.67
C ALA A 450 -8.80 -20.69 -15.92
N LYS A 451 -7.49 -20.61 -16.14
CA LYS A 451 -6.81 -19.40 -16.58
C LYS A 451 -7.38 -19.10 -17.94
N LYS A 452 -8.40 -18.23 -17.98
CA LYS A 452 -8.39 -17.25 -19.05
C LYS A 452 -7.14 -16.42 -18.83
N GLU A 453 -6.31 -16.34 -19.85
CA GLU A 453 -5.18 -15.44 -19.89
C GLU A 453 -5.65 -14.05 -19.42
N GLY A 454 -5.02 -13.53 -18.35
CA GLY A 454 -5.30 -12.17 -17.83
C GLY A 454 -6.20 -12.05 -16.59
N GLU A 455 -6.22 -12.99 -15.64
CA GLU A 455 -6.99 -12.85 -14.38
C GLU A 455 -6.11 -12.62 -13.13
N ASP A 456 -5.46 -11.46 -13.09
CA ASP A 456 -5.23 -10.75 -11.82
C ASP A 456 -5.64 -9.27 -12.01
N ASP A 457 -6.76 -9.10 -12.72
CA ASP A 457 -6.99 -7.92 -13.55
C ASP A 457 -8.45 -7.46 -13.37
N GLY A 458 -8.71 -6.70 -12.30
CA GLY A 458 -9.87 -5.82 -12.04
C GLY A 458 -11.30 -6.39 -12.09
N ASP A 459 -11.51 -7.55 -12.69
CA ASP A 459 -12.81 -8.09 -13.06
C ASP A 459 -13.38 -9.05 -12.00
N ASP A 460 -12.53 -9.61 -11.14
CA ASP A 460 -12.96 -10.42 -9.99
C ASP A 460 -13.59 -9.59 -8.86
N LEU A 461 -13.58 -8.27 -9.01
CA LEU A 461 -14.17 -7.36 -8.05
C LEU A 461 -15.69 -7.34 -8.23
N THR A 462 -16.43 -7.35 -7.13
CA THR A 462 -17.88 -7.18 -7.15
C THR A 462 -18.24 -5.74 -7.53
N ASP A 463 -19.44 -5.53 -8.08
CA ASP A 463 -19.86 -4.19 -8.52
C ASP A 463 -19.86 -3.16 -7.37
N ASP A 464 -20.07 -3.59 -6.13
CA ASP A 464 -19.98 -2.74 -4.93
C ASP A 464 -18.54 -2.48 -4.44
N THR A 465 -17.53 -3.11 -5.04
CA THR A 465 -16.13 -2.90 -4.66
C THR A 465 -15.70 -1.47 -4.96
N GLN A 466 -15.22 -0.75 -3.95
CA GLN A 466 -14.70 0.60 -4.11
C GLN A 466 -13.36 0.59 -4.89
N ILE A 467 -13.37 1.18 -6.08
CA ILE A 467 -12.21 1.29 -6.97
C ILE A 467 -11.47 2.62 -6.78
N CYS A 468 -12.20 3.71 -6.52
CA CYS A 468 -11.61 5.02 -6.25
C CYS A 468 -12.02 5.54 -4.87
N SER A 469 -11.10 5.51 -3.91
CA SER A 469 -11.36 6.04 -2.56
C SER A 469 -11.44 7.57 -2.50
N CYS A 470 -10.85 8.30 -3.45
CA CYS A 470 -10.90 9.77 -3.48
C CYS A 470 -12.30 10.32 -3.80
N HIS A 471 -13.05 9.60 -4.63
CA HIS A 471 -14.36 10.02 -5.14
C HIS A 471 -15.46 9.00 -4.85
N ASN A 472 -15.15 8.00 -4.02
CA ASN A 472 -16.05 6.93 -3.62
C ASN A 472 -16.69 6.16 -4.80
N VAL A 473 -15.91 5.86 -5.83
CA VAL A 473 -16.40 5.19 -7.05
C VAL A 473 -16.21 3.69 -6.91
N THR A 474 -17.24 2.92 -7.23
CA THR A 474 -17.25 1.45 -7.22
C THR A 474 -16.97 0.87 -8.61
N LYS A 475 -16.76 -0.45 -8.71
CA LYS A 475 -16.61 -1.14 -10.01
C LYS A 475 -17.90 -0.99 -10.82
N GLY A 476 -19.04 -1.16 -10.17
CA GLY A 476 -20.37 -1.05 -10.76
C GLY A 476 -20.61 0.32 -11.37
N ASP A 477 -20.17 1.39 -10.72
CA ASP A 477 -20.27 2.74 -11.29
C ASP A 477 -19.51 2.86 -12.63
N VAL A 478 -18.32 2.25 -12.74
CA VAL A 478 -17.54 2.25 -13.99
C VAL A 478 -18.19 1.34 -15.03
N VAL A 479 -18.58 0.13 -14.66
CA VAL A 479 -19.18 -0.86 -15.57
C VAL A 479 -20.51 -0.37 -16.13
N ASN A 480 -21.39 0.16 -15.27
CA ASN A 480 -22.70 0.66 -15.67
C ASN A 480 -22.58 1.84 -16.62
N SER A 481 -21.72 2.81 -16.30
CA SER A 481 -21.49 3.99 -17.15
C SER A 481 -20.88 3.64 -18.52
N VAL A 482 -20.21 2.49 -18.64
CA VAL A 482 -19.70 2.00 -19.94
C VAL A 482 -20.79 1.26 -20.70
N LYS A 483 -21.56 0.39 -20.03
CA LYS A 483 -22.62 -0.43 -20.63
C LYS A 483 -23.82 0.37 -21.12
N ASP A 484 -24.21 1.42 -20.40
CA ASP A 484 -25.29 2.31 -20.81
C ASP A 484 -24.88 3.31 -21.92
N GLY A 485 -23.61 3.30 -22.30
CA GLY A 485 -23.06 4.14 -23.35
C GLY A 485 -22.72 5.57 -22.92
N THR A 486 -22.82 5.88 -21.61
CA THR A 486 -22.48 7.19 -21.03
C THR A 486 -20.98 7.49 -21.16
N CYS A 487 -20.11 6.47 -21.11
CA CYS A 487 -18.67 6.59 -21.29
C CYS A 487 -18.14 5.53 -22.28
N LYS A 488 -17.69 5.99 -23.44
CA LYS A 488 -17.13 5.18 -24.54
C LYS A 488 -15.60 5.21 -24.58
N THR A 489 -14.98 6.08 -23.78
CA THR A 489 -13.52 6.21 -23.65
C THR A 489 -13.10 6.25 -22.18
N LEU A 490 -11.85 5.87 -21.89
CA LEU A 490 -11.30 5.98 -20.54
C LEU A 490 -11.26 7.43 -20.03
N GLY A 491 -11.16 8.41 -20.94
CA GLY A 491 -11.28 9.83 -20.63
C GLY A 491 -12.68 10.18 -20.12
N GLU A 492 -13.72 9.70 -20.80
CA GLU A 492 -15.11 9.89 -20.37
C GLU A 492 -15.39 9.22 -19.03
N VAL A 493 -14.81 8.05 -18.72
CA VAL A 493 -14.96 7.42 -17.40
C VAL A 493 -14.54 8.37 -16.27
N LYS A 494 -13.49 9.17 -16.46
CA LYS A 494 -13.07 10.18 -15.48
C LYS A 494 -14.12 11.27 -15.30
N THR A 495 -14.81 11.66 -16.37
CA THR A 495 -15.86 12.68 -16.34
C THR A 495 -17.14 12.14 -15.72
N CYS A 496 -17.60 10.97 -16.16
CA CYS A 496 -18.85 10.35 -15.69
C CYS A 496 -18.76 9.93 -14.21
N THR A 497 -17.64 9.33 -13.81
CA THR A 497 -17.51 8.70 -12.48
C THR A 497 -16.63 9.49 -11.52
N LYS A 498 -15.87 10.47 -12.00
CA LYS A 498 -14.80 11.16 -11.25
C LYS A 498 -13.61 10.26 -10.87
N ALA A 499 -13.63 8.96 -11.19
CA ALA A 499 -12.52 8.06 -10.88
C ALA A 499 -11.21 8.54 -11.54
N GLY A 500 -10.14 8.62 -10.76
CA GLY A 500 -8.83 9.06 -11.26
C GLY A 500 -8.61 10.57 -11.33
N THR A 501 -9.63 11.39 -11.06
CA THR A 501 -9.52 12.87 -11.05
C THR A 501 -9.01 13.45 -9.72
N GLY A 502 -8.77 12.58 -8.72
CA GLY A 502 -8.20 12.91 -7.40
C GLY A 502 -6.71 12.59 -7.32
N CYS A 503 -6.33 11.51 -6.63
CA CYS A 503 -4.92 11.10 -6.50
C CYS A 503 -4.37 10.28 -7.69
N GLY A 504 -5.23 9.86 -8.62
CA GLY A 504 -4.87 9.02 -9.78
C GLY A 504 -4.51 7.56 -9.46
N GLY A 505 -4.42 7.16 -8.20
CA GLY A 505 -3.96 5.82 -7.78
C GLY A 505 -4.83 4.65 -8.25
N CYS A 506 -6.12 4.90 -8.52
CA CYS A 506 -7.06 3.90 -9.04
C CYS A 506 -7.00 3.72 -10.56
N MET A 507 -6.29 4.58 -11.29
CA MET A 507 -6.31 4.60 -12.77
C MET A 507 -5.93 3.27 -13.43
N PRO A 508 -4.92 2.51 -12.96
CA PRO A 508 -4.62 1.21 -13.54
C PRO A 508 -5.82 0.26 -13.46
N LEU A 509 -6.49 0.22 -12.31
CA LEU A 509 -7.63 -0.65 -12.06
C LEU A 509 -8.87 -0.23 -12.86
N VAL A 510 -9.13 1.09 -12.94
CA VAL A 510 -10.19 1.66 -13.78
C VAL A 510 -9.96 1.35 -15.26
N THR A 511 -8.70 1.40 -15.72
CA THR A 511 -8.33 1.09 -17.10
C THR A 511 -8.58 -0.37 -17.43
N THR A 512 -8.18 -1.28 -16.55
CA THR A 512 -8.48 -2.71 -16.68
C THR A 512 -9.99 -2.97 -16.75
N ILE A 513 -10.76 -2.43 -15.81
CA ILE A 513 -12.23 -2.61 -15.76
C ILE A 513 -12.89 -2.06 -17.03
N PHE A 514 -12.50 -0.86 -17.46
CA PHE A 514 -13.02 -0.23 -18.69
C PHE A 514 -12.71 -1.08 -19.93
N ASN A 515 -11.45 -1.45 -20.14
CA ASN A 515 -11.03 -2.22 -21.31
C ASN A 515 -11.75 -3.57 -21.37
N LYS A 516 -11.80 -4.32 -20.26
CA LYS A 516 -12.53 -5.59 -20.24
C LYS A 516 -14.03 -5.43 -20.45
N THR A 517 -14.65 -4.39 -19.88
CA THR A 517 -16.07 -4.10 -20.12
C THR A 517 -16.32 -3.82 -21.60
N MET A 518 -15.46 -3.04 -22.25
CA MET A 518 -15.53 -2.78 -23.70
C MET A 518 -15.36 -4.06 -24.54
N LEU A 519 -14.39 -4.93 -24.22
CA LEU A 519 -14.24 -6.26 -24.86
C LEU A 519 -15.50 -7.11 -24.69
N SER A 520 -16.09 -7.13 -23.49
CA SER A 520 -17.30 -7.90 -23.20
C SER A 520 -18.53 -7.42 -23.97
N MET A 521 -18.54 -6.15 -24.37
CA MET A 521 -19.55 -5.54 -25.24
C MET A 521 -19.27 -5.76 -26.73
N GLY A 522 -18.23 -6.54 -27.08
CA GLY A 522 -17.83 -6.81 -28.45
C GLY A 522 -17.00 -5.70 -29.10
N ASN A 523 -16.51 -4.73 -28.32
CA ASN A 523 -15.66 -3.65 -28.83
C ASN A 523 -14.18 -4.05 -28.78
N GLU A 524 -13.42 -3.70 -29.83
CA GLU A 524 -11.98 -3.92 -29.88
C GLU A 524 -11.26 -3.00 -28.88
N VAL A 525 -10.51 -3.55 -27.92
CA VAL A 525 -9.65 -2.75 -27.02
C VAL A 525 -8.36 -2.43 -27.73
N LYS A 526 -8.28 -1.18 -28.17
CA LYS A 526 -7.11 -0.63 -28.83
C LYS A 526 -6.15 -0.09 -27.77
N ASN A 527 -4.89 -0.58 -27.75
CA ASN A 527 -3.84 -0.10 -26.84
C ASN A 527 -3.23 1.24 -27.31
N HIS A 528 -4.10 2.16 -27.71
CA HIS A 528 -3.75 3.46 -28.24
C HIS A 528 -3.34 4.39 -27.10
N LEU A 529 -2.32 5.21 -27.32
CA LEU A 529 -1.81 6.16 -26.33
C LEU A 529 -2.90 7.15 -25.86
N CYS A 530 -3.64 7.71 -26.82
CA CYS A 530 -4.77 8.63 -26.63
C CYS A 530 -5.52 8.77 -27.97
N ALA A 531 -6.55 9.63 -28.02
CA ALA A 531 -7.31 9.86 -29.24
C ALA A 531 -6.42 10.27 -30.45
N HIS A 532 -5.30 10.96 -30.21
CA HIS A 532 -4.38 11.45 -31.25
C HIS A 532 -3.48 10.38 -31.87
N PHE A 533 -3.34 9.20 -31.29
CA PHE A 533 -2.39 8.18 -31.76
C PHE A 533 -2.97 6.77 -31.69
N ASN A 534 -2.97 6.06 -32.82
CA ASN A 534 -3.34 4.64 -32.89
C ASN A 534 -2.20 3.67 -32.53
N TYR A 535 -1.27 4.13 -31.68
CA TYR A 535 -0.05 3.42 -31.32
C TYR A 535 0.13 3.41 -29.79
N SER A 536 0.74 2.36 -29.25
CA SER A 536 1.17 2.34 -27.85
C SER A 536 2.39 3.25 -27.64
N ARG A 537 2.78 3.50 -26.37
CA ARG A 537 4.05 4.21 -26.10
C ARG A 537 5.24 3.48 -26.72
N ALA A 538 5.30 2.16 -26.59
CA ALA A 538 6.42 1.35 -27.10
C ALA A 538 6.52 1.44 -28.63
N ASP A 539 5.38 1.39 -29.33
CA ASP A 539 5.34 1.57 -30.78
C ASP A 539 5.81 2.97 -31.18
N LEU A 540 5.33 4.01 -30.49
CA LEU A 540 5.79 5.39 -30.73
C LEU A 540 7.28 5.57 -30.46
N TYR A 541 7.82 4.95 -29.40
CA TYR A 541 9.26 4.95 -29.15
C TYR A 541 10.03 4.39 -30.35
N ASN A 542 9.59 3.25 -30.88
CA ASN A 542 10.23 2.60 -32.04
C ASN A 542 10.10 3.44 -33.31
N ILE A 543 8.92 4.00 -33.59
CA ILE A 543 8.70 4.88 -34.74
C ILE A 543 9.64 6.08 -34.68
N ILE A 544 9.69 6.75 -33.52
CA ILE A 544 10.52 7.92 -33.29
C ILE A 544 12.00 7.59 -33.44
N LEU A 545 12.45 6.48 -32.85
CA LEU A 545 13.84 6.01 -32.94
C LEU A 545 14.23 5.71 -34.39
N VAL A 546 13.44 4.89 -35.09
CA VAL A 546 13.77 4.41 -36.45
C VAL A 546 13.72 5.54 -37.47
N LYS A 547 12.67 6.38 -37.42
CA LYS A 547 12.55 7.54 -38.32
C LYS A 547 13.38 8.75 -37.88
N LYS A 548 14.02 8.68 -36.70
CA LYS A 548 14.84 9.76 -36.11
C LYS A 548 14.10 11.10 -35.99
N LEU A 549 12.80 11.05 -35.67
CA LEU A 549 11.94 12.24 -35.52
C LEU A 549 12.39 13.03 -34.29
N LYS A 550 12.47 14.37 -34.34
CA LYS A 550 13.01 15.18 -33.22
C LYS A 550 12.04 16.22 -32.66
N THR A 551 10.89 16.41 -33.31
CA THR A 551 9.89 17.39 -32.89
C THR A 551 8.52 16.71 -32.76
N PHE A 552 7.65 17.27 -31.92
CA PHE A 552 6.29 16.75 -31.76
C PHE A 552 5.46 16.87 -33.04
N GLU A 553 5.68 17.93 -33.82
CA GLU A 553 5.03 18.12 -35.12
C GLU A 553 5.39 16.99 -36.10
N ASP A 554 6.66 16.60 -36.18
CA ASP A 554 7.09 15.47 -37.01
C ASP A 554 6.41 14.17 -36.56
N VAL A 555 6.28 13.96 -35.25
CA VAL A 555 5.60 12.77 -34.71
C VAL A 555 4.11 12.77 -35.05
N MET A 556 3.43 13.92 -34.94
CA MET A 556 2.03 14.04 -35.33
C MET A 556 1.84 13.78 -36.82
N ARG A 557 2.71 14.33 -37.68
CA ARG A 557 2.65 14.13 -39.13
C ARG A 557 2.87 12.68 -39.56
N GLU A 558 3.79 11.99 -38.90
CA GLU A 558 4.20 10.63 -39.30
C GLU A 558 3.40 9.51 -38.63
N ALA A 559 2.83 9.75 -37.45
CA ALA A 559 2.17 8.72 -36.63
C ALA A 559 0.86 9.17 -35.97
N GLY A 560 0.50 10.46 -36.06
CA GLY A 560 -0.73 10.99 -35.48
C GLY A 560 -1.95 10.73 -36.35
N ASN A 561 -3.12 10.63 -35.72
CA ASN A 561 -4.40 10.45 -36.40
C ASN A 561 -4.85 11.72 -37.14
N ASP A 562 -4.43 12.90 -36.67
CA ASP A 562 -4.53 14.18 -37.37
C ASP A 562 -3.12 14.79 -37.43
N PRO A 563 -2.47 14.81 -38.62
CA PRO A 563 -1.14 15.40 -38.82
C PRO A 563 -1.00 16.83 -38.33
N ALA A 564 -2.11 17.57 -38.30
CA ALA A 564 -2.15 18.96 -37.91
C ALA A 564 -2.78 19.17 -36.53
N SER A 565 -2.87 18.17 -35.65
CA SER A 565 -3.34 18.36 -34.27
C SER A 565 -2.22 18.80 -33.32
N MET A 566 -2.56 19.58 -32.28
CA MET A 566 -1.63 19.96 -31.21
C MET A 566 -1.42 18.86 -30.16
N GLY A 567 -2.18 17.78 -30.20
CA GLY A 567 -2.18 16.74 -29.17
C GLY A 567 -2.88 17.17 -27.87
N CYS A 568 -2.58 16.47 -26.79
CA CYS A 568 -3.21 16.65 -25.48
C CYS A 568 -2.23 16.48 -24.31
N GLU A 569 -2.74 16.58 -23.09
CA GLU A 569 -2.00 16.41 -21.82
C GLU A 569 -1.45 14.99 -21.63
N VAL A 570 -1.84 14.02 -22.46
CA VAL A 570 -1.31 12.65 -22.42
C VAL A 570 -0.15 12.45 -23.39
N CYS A 571 -0.32 12.80 -24.66
CA CYS A 571 0.68 12.48 -25.68
C CYS A 571 1.88 13.42 -25.69
N LYS A 572 1.69 14.69 -25.33
CA LYS A 572 2.79 15.68 -25.23
C LYS A 572 3.88 15.23 -24.26
N PRO A 573 3.59 14.98 -22.97
CA PRO A 573 4.63 14.52 -22.03
C PRO A 573 5.15 13.12 -22.35
N THR A 574 4.34 12.27 -22.98
CA THR A 574 4.82 10.96 -23.44
C THR A 574 5.89 11.12 -24.50
N CYS A 575 5.67 11.96 -25.52
CA CYS A 575 6.67 12.26 -26.54
C CYS A 575 7.88 12.97 -25.93
N GLY A 576 7.68 13.97 -25.06
CA GLY A 576 8.77 14.64 -24.34
C GLY A 576 9.65 13.67 -23.53
N SER A 577 9.05 12.65 -22.90
CA SER A 577 9.77 11.58 -22.20
C SER A 577 10.57 10.70 -23.17
N ILE A 578 9.98 10.27 -24.28
CA ILE A 578 10.67 9.47 -25.32
C ILE A 578 11.86 10.27 -25.87
N PHE A 579 11.63 11.55 -26.19
CA PHE A 579 12.63 12.43 -26.74
C PHE A 579 13.83 12.61 -25.81
N SER A 580 13.56 12.79 -24.52
CA SER A 580 14.61 12.89 -23.50
C SER A 580 15.38 11.58 -23.33
N SER A 581 14.72 10.44 -23.53
CA SER A 581 15.33 9.11 -23.42
C SER A 581 16.10 8.69 -24.68
N LEU A 582 16.00 9.45 -25.77
CA LEU A 582 16.65 9.17 -27.05
C LEU A 582 17.75 10.18 -27.39
N TRP A 583 17.56 11.46 -27.08
CA TRP A 583 18.51 12.52 -27.46
C TRP A 583 18.87 13.48 -26.33
N ASN A 584 18.29 13.31 -25.15
CA ASN A 584 18.64 14.00 -23.91
C ASN A 584 18.87 15.52 -24.07
N ARG A 585 18.01 16.23 -24.80
CA ARG A 585 18.08 17.70 -24.92
C ARG A 585 17.60 18.38 -23.64
N HIS A 586 17.99 19.64 -23.44
CA HIS A 586 17.54 20.42 -22.31
C HIS A 586 16.01 20.59 -22.35
N VAL A 587 15.31 20.19 -21.29
CA VAL A 587 13.84 20.12 -21.31
C VAL A 587 13.15 21.49 -21.42
N MET A 588 13.86 22.57 -21.10
CA MET A 588 13.40 23.95 -21.29
C MET A 588 13.72 24.55 -22.67
N ASP A 589 14.37 23.80 -23.57
CA ASP A 589 14.55 24.22 -24.97
C ASP A 589 13.19 24.35 -25.66
N THR A 590 13.05 25.28 -26.60
CA THR A 590 11.78 25.62 -27.25
C THR A 590 11.00 24.40 -27.79
N PRO A 591 11.62 23.43 -28.50
CA PRO A 591 10.89 22.25 -29.00
C PRO A 591 10.40 21.29 -27.89
N MET A 592 11.01 21.35 -26.70
CA MET A 592 10.78 20.43 -25.59
C MET A 592 9.88 21.02 -24.50
N HIS A 593 10.00 22.32 -24.25
CA HIS A 593 9.40 23.00 -23.10
C HIS A 593 7.87 22.91 -23.10
N GLY A 594 7.25 23.05 -24.28
CA GLY A 594 5.81 22.90 -24.48
C GLY A 594 5.28 21.48 -24.29
N LEU A 595 6.17 20.48 -24.18
CA LEU A 595 5.84 19.08 -23.94
C LEU A 595 5.94 18.70 -22.48
N GLN A 596 6.62 19.52 -21.67
CA GLN A 596 6.91 19.18 -20.28
C GLN A 596 5.70 19.37 -19.38
N GLU A 597 5.55 18.39 -18.48
CA GLU A 597 4.60 18.45 -17.38
C GLU A 597 5.10 19.34 -16.23
N THR A 598 4.20 19.64 -15.29
CA THR A 598 4.35 20.71 -14.28
C THR A 598 5.72 20.82 -13.60
N ASN A 599 6.38 19.70 -13.30
CA ASN A 599 7.65 19.67 -12.60
C ASN A 599 8.86 19.93 -13.51
N ASP A 600 8.94 19.25 -14.66
CA ASP A 600 10.03 19.43 -15.63
C ASP A 600 9.96 20.79 -16.33
N ARG A 601 8.78 21.42 -16.37
CA ARG A 601 8.58 22.77 -16.93
C ARG A 601 9.44 23.84 -16.26
N PHE A 602 9.71 23.72 -14.96
CA PHE A 602 10.51 24.69 -14.19
C PHE A 602 11.63 24.04 -13.38
N LEU A 603 12.06 22.84 -13.77
CA LEU A 603 13.16 22.11 -13.14
C LEU A 603 13.03 21.98 -11.60
N GLY A 604 11.81 21.84 -11.09
CA GLY A 604 11.53 21.82 -9.65
C GLY A 604 10.18 21.16 -9.33
N ASN A 605 10.07 20.45 -8.20
CA ASN A 605 8.75 19.93 -7.82
C ASN A 605 7.91 21.08 -7.33
N ILE A 606 6.74 21.23 -7.94
CA ILE A 606 5.81 22.26 -7.52
C ILE A 606 5.14 21.90 -6.17
N GLN A 607 4.97 22.90 -5.32
CA GLN A 607 4.38 22.79 -3.99
C GLN A 607 2.98 23.38 -3.97
N ARG A 608 2.24 23.13 -2.89
CA ARG A 608 0.81 23.48 -2.75
C ARG A 608 0.49 24.96 -2.96
N ASN A 609 1.45 25.85 -2.72
CA ASN A 609 1.30 27.31 -2.82
C ASN A 609 1.92 27.93 -4.08
N GLY A 610 2.38 27.13 -5.06
CA GLY A 610 3.05 27.68 -6.26
C GLY A 610 4.56 27.78 -6.14
N THR A 611 5.13 27.48 -4.97
CA THR A 611 6.60 27.43 -4.78
C THR A 611 7.18 26.10 -5.23
N TYR A 612 8.51 25.98 -5.21
CA TYR A 612 9.25 24.83 -5.72
C TYR A 612 10.18 24.23 -4.66
N SER A 613 10.55 22.97 -4.85
CA SER A 613 11.60 22.31 -4.08
C SER A 613 12.97 22.50 -4.75
N VAL A 614 14.00 22.74 -3.95
CA VAL A 614 15.41 22.74 -4.35
C VAL A 614 16.10 21.56 -3.66
N VAL A 615 16.65 20.64 -4.46
CA VAL A 615 17.25 19.40 -3.98
C VAL A 615 18.56 19.15 -4.72
N PRO A 616 19.71 19.59 -4.17
CA PRO A 616 21.01 19.30 -4.77
C PRO A 616 21.33 17.79 -4.69
N ARG A 617 22.17 17.33 -5.60
CA ARG A 617 22.65 15.95 -5.64
C ARG A 617 23.64 15.70 -4.50
N VAL A 618 23.45 14.58 -3.81
CA VAL A 618 24.32 14.07 -2.75
C VAL A 618 24.46 12.56 -3.01
N SER A 619 25.40 12.20 -3.87
CA SER A 619 25.54 10.84 -4.38
C SER A 619 25.87 9.86 -3.24
N ALA A 620 25.15 8.75 -3.17
CA ALA A 620 25.24 7.76 -2.10
C ALA A 620 25.02 8.30 -0.66
N GLY A 621 24.60 9.56 -0.50
CA GLY A 621 24.49 10.23 0.79
C GLY A 621 25.80 10.84 1.32
N GLU A 622 26.87 10.90 0.53
CA GLU A 622 28.14 11.53 0.92
C GLU A 622 28.14 13.05 0.63
N ILE A 623 28.38 13.86 1.67
CA ILE A 623 28.43 15.32 1.58
C ILE A 623 29.60 15.87 2.41
N THR A 624 30.31 16.86 1.86
CA THR A 624 31.38 17.55 2.58
C THR A 624 30.81 18.60 3.55
N PRO A 625 31.53 18.96 4.63
CA PRO A 625 31.10 20.02 5.54
C PRO A 625 30.82 21.35 4.84
N ASP A 626 31.67 21.79 3.90
CA ASP A 626 31.49 23.05 3.18
C ASP A 626 30.18 23.07 2.37
N LYS A 627 29.88 21.98 1.66
CA LYS A 627 28.63 21.84 0.91
C LYS A 627 27.41 21.85 1.85
N LEU A 628 27.53 21.21 3.01
CA LEU A 628 26.47 21.22 4.02
C LEU A 628 26.20 22.63 4.57
N ILE A 629 27.26 23.43 4.80
CA ILE A 629 27.14 24.83 5.24
C ILE A 629 26.42 25.66 4.19
N VAL A 630 26.81 25.56 2.91
CA VAL A 630 26.17 26.30 1.81
C VAL A 630 24.67 25.99 1.71
N ILE A 631 24.27 24.72 1.86
CA ILE A 631 22.83 24.35 1.92
C ILE A 631 22.13 25.08 3.07
N GLY A 632 22.76 25.13 4.26
CA GLY A 632 22.23 25.84 5.42
C GLY A 632 22.09 27.34 5.20
N GLU A 633 23.08 27.99 4.59
CA GLU A 633 23.06 29.41 4.24
C GLU A 633 21.94 29.74 3.25
N VAL A 634 21.81 28.94 2.17
CA VAL A 634 20.74 29.09 1.18
C VAL A 634 19.37 28.92 1.83
N ALA A 635 19.18 27.85 2.62
CA ALA A 635 17.91 27.62 3.30
C ALA A 635 17.53 28.77 4.23
N SER A 636 18.52 29.31 4.98
CA SER A 636 18.29 30.46 5.86
C SER A 636 17.98 31.74 5.08
N LYS A 637 18.71 32.04 4.00
CA LYS A 637 18.55 33.26 3.21
C LYS A 637 17.15 33.38 2.59
N TYR A 638 16.64 32.27 2.08
CA TYR A 638 15.34 32.21 1.38
C TYR A 638 14.20 31.69 2.27
N ASN A 639 14.45 31.51 3.58
CA ASN A 639 13.47 31.01 4.55
C ASN A 639 12.80 29.69 4.10
N LEU A 640 13.61 28.72 3.68
CA LEU A 640 13.16 27.45 3.12
C LEU A 640 12.95 26.40 4.21
N TYR A 641 11.87 25.64 4.11
CA TYR A 641 11.63 24.46 4.94
C TYR A 641 12.63 23.36 4.56
N THR A 642 13.34 22.78 5.53
CA THR A 642 14.39 21.77 5.29
C THR A 642 13.99 20.40 5.83
N LYS A 643 14.31 19.34 5.07
CA LYS A 643 14.01 17.96 5.46
C LYS A 643 15.00 16.95 4.90
N ILE A 644 15.49 16.07 5.78
CA ILE A 644 16.25 14.90 5.35
C ILE A 644 15.29 13.84 4.80
N THR A 645 15.59 13.31 3.62
CA THR A 645 14.75 12.33 2.93
C THR A 645 15.31 10.91 3.00
N GLY A 646 14.45 9.93 2.73
CA GLY A 646 14.86 8.52 2.63
C GLY A 646 15.81 8.23 1.44
N GLY A 647 16.13 9.21 0.60
CA GLY A 647 17.18 9.12 -0.42
C GLY A 647 18.54 9.64 0.05
N GLN A 648 18.71 9.89 1.36
CA GLN A 648 19.93 10.45 1.95
C GLN A 648 20.28 11.85 1.41
N ARG A 649 19.26 12.69 1.21
CA ARG A 649 19.41 14.08 0.73
C ARG A 649 18.71 15.08 1.65
N ILE A 650 19.10 16.34 1.51
CA ILE A 650 18.46 17.48 2.18
C ILE A 650 17.59 18.20 1.15
N ASP A 651 16.28 18.13 1.33
CA ASP A 651 15.32 18.85 0.52
C ASP A 651 15.03 20.21 1.14
N MET A 652 15.06 21.27 0.32
CA MET A 652 14.62 22.62 0.68
C MET A 652 13.31 22.93 -0.05
N PHE A 653 12.26 23.35 0.66
CA PHE A 653 10.93 23.65 0.10
C PHE A 653 10.54 25.09 0.35
N GLY A 654 9.75 25.67 -0.56
CA GLY A 654 9.24 27.04 -0.42
C GLY A 654 9.92 28.06 -1.33
N ALA A 655 10.81 27.63 -2.23
CA ALA A 655 11.50 28.53 -3.14
C ALA A 655 10.52 29.13 -4.15
N LYS A 656 10.46 30.47 -4.25
CA LYS A 656 9.60 31.13 -5.25
C LYS A 656 10.21 30.96 -6.63
N LYS A 657 9.37 31.01 -7.67
CA LYS A 657 9.78 30.82 -9.07
C LYS A 657 10.96 31.73 -9.46
N GLN A 658 10.86 33.00 -9.08
CA GLN A 658 11.83 34.05 -9.34
C GLN A 658 13.14 33.91 -8.55
N ASP A 659 13.14 33.17 -7.44
CA ASP A 659 14.32 32.98 -6.59
C ASP A 659 15.17 31.79 -7.03
N LEU A 660 14.62 30.90 -7.88
CA LEU A 660 15.25 29.63 -8.22
C LEU A 660 16.63 29.78 -8.86
N LEU A 661 16.80 30.73 -9.79
CA LEU A 661 18.06 30.93 -10.48
C LEU A 661 19.17 31.37 -9.51
N ASP A 662 18.88 32.29 -8.59
CA ASP A 662 19.86 32.78 -7.62
C ASP A 662 20.23 31.70 -6.59
N ILE A 663 19.23 30.91 -6.17
CA ILE A 663 19.45 29.75 -5.30
C ILE A 663 20.39 28.75 -5.98
N TRP A 664 20.06 28.32 -7.19
CA TRP A 664 20.86 27.34 -7.91
C TRP A 664 22.23 27.87 -8.32
N LYS A 665 22.35 29.15 -8.64
CA LYS A 665 23.65 29.79 -8.89
C LYS A 665 24.59 29.62 -7.69
N THR A 666 24.09 29.91 -6.49
CA THR A 666 24.87 29.74 -5.25
C THR A 666 25.29 28.27 -5.03
N LEU A 667 24.39 27.32 -5.28
CA LEU A 667 24.67 25.89 -5.13
C LEU A 667 25.67 25.36 -6.17
N VAL A 668 25.54 25.80 -7.42
CA VAL A 668 26.44 25.42 -8.54
C VAL A 668 27.83 26.00 -8.34
N GLU A 669 27.95 27.25 -7.88
CA GLU A 669 29.23 27.86 -7.52
C GLU A 669 29.93 27.11 -6.38
N ALA A 670 29.17 26.47 -5.48
CA ALA A 670 29.69 25.56 -4.44
C ALA A 670 29.96 24.13 -4.94
N GLY A 671 29.88 23.89 -6.25
CA GLY A 671 30.15 22.59 -6.88
C GLY A 671 29.07 21.53 -6.61
N MET A 672 27.82 21.95 -6.40
CA MET A 672 26.66 21.04 -6.35
C MET A 672 25.95 21.00 -7.69
N GLU A 673 25.29 19.87 -7.94
CA GLU A 673 24.54 19.63 -9.18
C GLU A 673 23.06 19.37 -8.87
N SER A 674 22.23 19.40 -9.91
CA SER A 674 20.82 19.02 -9.81
C SER A 674 20.66 17.58 -9.32
N GLY A 675 19.89 17.42 -8.24
CA GLY A 675 19.43 16.11 -7.79
C GLY A 675 18.36 15.50 -8.71
N HIS A 676 17.86 16.24 -9.71
CA HIS A 676 16.75 15.85 -10.60
C HIS A 676 15.52 15.34 -9.82
N ALA A 677 15.30 15.90 -8.63
CA ALA A 677 14.19 15.51 -7.76
C ALA A 677 12.81 15.89 -8.34
N TYR A 678 12.74 16.57 -9.47
CA TYR A 678 11.51 16.93 -10.18
C TYR A 678 11.19 15.97 -11.33
N ALA A 679 12.22 15.49 -12.04
CA ALA A 679 12.10 14.73 -13.26
C ALA A 679 11.65 13.28 -13.05
N LYS A 680 11.16 12.63 -14.12
CA LYS A 680 10.99 11.17 -14.19
C LYS A 680 12.32 10.51 -14.59
N SER A 681 13.33 10.67 -13.75
CA SER A 681 14.69 10.16 -13.92
C SER A 681 15.18 9.38 -12.70
N LEU A 682 16.45 8.98 -12.67
CA LEU A 682 17.08 8.46 -11.45
C LEU A 682 17.01 9.50 -10.32
N ARG A 683 16.39 9.12 -9.21
CA ARG A 683 16.22 10.02 -8.04
C ARG A 683 17.32 9.89 -7.01
N THR A 684 17.91 8.72 -6.83
CA THR A 684 18.92 8.42 -5.80
C THR A 684 19.38 6.98 -5.97
N VAL A 685 20.62 6.70 -5.59
CA VAL A 685 21.08 5.36 -5.24
C VAL A 685 21.42 5.36 -3.76
N LYS A 686 20.48 4.86 -2.93
CA LYS A 686 20.68 4.81 -1.47
C LYS A 686 21.79 3.82 -1.14
N SER A 687 22.69 4.19 -0.23
CA SER A 687 23.78 3.30 0.20
C SER A 687 23.80 3.14 1.71
N CYS A 688 24.36 2.03 2.19
CA CYS A 688 24.91 2.00 3.54
C CYS A 688 26.41 2.28 3.48
N VAL A 689 27.02 2.55 4.65
CA VAL A 689 28.45 2.89 4.73
C VAL A 689 29.40 1.73 4.38
N GLY A 690 28.89 0.53 4.11
CA GLY A 690 29.65 -0.59 3.53
C GLY A 690 30.91 -0.97 4.32
N THR A 691 31.89 -1.54 3.61
CA THR A 691 33.24 -1.81 4.15
C THR A 691 34.01 -0.55 4.51
N THR A 692 33.57 0.63 4.07
CA THR A 692 34.20 1.92 4.40
C THR A 692 34.15 2.19 5.91
N TRP A 693 33.06 1.83 6.59
CA TRP A 693 32.90 2.08 8.03
C TRP A 693 32.18 0.97 8.83
N CYS A 694 31.31 0.17 8.19
CA CYS A 694 30.51 -0.80 8.91
C CYS A 694 31.34 -2.06 9.18
N ARG A 695 31.42 -2.48 10.45
CA ARG A 695 32.06 -3.74 10.85
C ARG A 695 31.46 -5.02 10.24
N TYR A 696 30.26 -4.91 9.65
CA TYR A 696 29.57 -5.99 8.95
C TYR A 696 29.61 -5.84 7.42
N GLY A 697 30.27 -4.80 6.91
CA GLY A 697 30.42 -4.58 5.47
C GLY A 697 31.22 -5.72 4.85
N ILE A 698 30.66 -6.31 3.79
CA ILE A 698 31.30 -7.33 2.97
C ILE A 698 31.84 -6.70 1.68
N GLY A 699 31.07 -5.77 1.08
CA GLY A 699 31.49 -5.02 -0.10
C GLY A 699 31.43 -3.50 0.08
N ASP A 700 32.15 -2.80 -0.79
CA ASP A 700 32.10 -1.33 -0.91
C ASP A 700 30.77 -0.88 -1.54
N SER A 701 29.76 -0.69 -0.70
CA SER A 701 28.46 -0.22 -1.15
C SER A 701 28.42 1.26 -1.48
N VAL A 702 29.26 2.07 -0.83
CA VAL A 702 29.28 3.52 -1.06
C VAL A 702 29.88 3.80 -2.43
N GLY A 703 31.08 3.27 -2.71
CA GLY A 703 31.74 3.46 -3.99
C GLY A 703 30.95 2.88 -5.17
N MET A 704 30.26 1.75 -4.99
CA MET A 704 29.37 1.21 -6.02
C MET A 704 28.13 2.10 -6.21
N ALA A 705 27.50 2.59 -5.13
CA ALA A 705 26.36 3.49 -5.23
C ALA A 705 26.70 4.81 -5.93
N VAL A 706 27.86 5.42 -5.62
CA VAL A 706 28.35 6.63 -6.30
C VAL A 706 28.49 6.38 -7.80
N ARG A 707 29.15 5.28 -8.20
CA ARG A 707 29.31 4.93 -9.64
C ARG A 707 27.98 4.82 -10.37
N LEU A 708 26.99 4.16 -9.78
CA LEU A 708 25.66 4.01 -10.38
C LEU A 708 24.90 5.34 -10.41
N GLU A 709 25.00 6.14 -9.36
CA GLU A 709 24.31 7.43 -9.28
C GLU A 709 24.88 8.46 -10.25
N GLU A 710 26.21 8.49 -10.41
CA GLU A 710 26.91 9.32 -11.39
C GLU A 710 26.73 8.83 -12.82
N ARG A 711 26.61 7.51 -13.05
CA ARG A 711 26.34 6.98 -14.39
C ARG A 711 24.93 7.33 -14.85
N TYR A 712 23.91 7.10 -14.03
CA TYR A 712 22.51 7.23 -14.46
C TYR A 712 21.86 8.58 -14.15
N LYS A 713 22.64 9.60 -13.77
CA LYS A 713 22.11 10.96 -13.56
C LYS A 713 21.57 11.54 -14.87
N SER A 714 20.57 12.43 -14.77
CA SER A 714 19.81 12.99 -15.91
C SER A 714 18.98 12.01 -16.76
N ILE A 715 19.28 10.71 -16.76
CA ILE A 715 18.57 9.75 -17.61
C ILE A 715 17.09 9.70 -17.25
N ARG A 716 16.25 10.14 -18.20
CA ARG A 716 14.79 10.10 -18.09
C ARG A 716 14.27 8.73 -18.55
N ALA A 717 13.16 8.34 -17.96
CA ALA A 717 12.55 7.03 -18.13
C ALA A 717 11.01 7.17 -18.09
N PRO A 718 10.23 6.12 -18.42
CA PRO A 718 8.76 6.17 -18.38
C PRO A 718 8.23 6.63 -17.02
N HIS A 719 8.97 6.32 -15.94
CA HIS A 719 8.73 6.83 -14.60
C HIS A 719 10.05 7.05 -13.85
N LYS A 720 10.01 7.74 -12.70
CA LYS A 720 11.16 7.92 -11.80
C LYS A 720 11.68 6.58 -11.26
N ILE A 721 13.01 6.45 -11.17
CA ILE A 721 13.74 5.24 -10.78
C ILE A 721 14.50 5.52 -9.49
N LYS A 722 14.60 4.53 -8.60
CA LYS A 722 15.46 4.56 -7.41
C LYS A 722 16.34 3.33 -7.38
N GLY A 723 17.60 3.51 -7.00
CA GLY A 723 18.56 2.45 -6.75
C GLY A 723 18.83 2.24 -5.26
N GLY A 724 19.42 1.10 -4.91
CA GLY A 724 19.96 0.85 -3.57
C GLY A 724 21.15 -0.11 -3.59
N VAL A 725 22.17 0.16 -2.79
CA VAL A 725 23.35 -0.71 -2.67
C VAL A 725 23.64 -0.96 -1.18
N SER A 726 23.51 -2.22 -0.77
CA SER A 726 23.83 -2.66 0.58
C SER A 726 25.14 -3.43 0.59
N GLY A 727 26.03 -3.07 1.51
CA GLY A 727 27.33 -3.75 1.69
C GLY A 727 27.23 -5.12 2.36
N CYS A 728 26.05 -5.58 2.79
CA CYS A 728 25.81 -6.93 3.31
C CYS A 728 24.30 -7.25 3.35
N VAL A 729 23.96 -8.49 3.72
CA VAL A 729 22.59 -9.01 3.83
C VAL A 729 21.71 -8.32 4.90
N ARG A 730 22.28 -7.50 5.78
CA ARG A 730 21.50 -6.67 6.74
C ARG A 730 20.74 -5.53 6.07
N GLU A 731 21.09 -5.24 4.81
CA GLU A 731 20.18 -4.55 3.90
C GLU A 731 19.82 -3.10 4.30
N CYS A 732 20.71 -2.37 4.98
CA CYS A 732 20.41 -1.01 5.45
C CYS A 732 20.03 0.00 4.34
N ALA A 733 20.35 -0.30 3.08
CA ALA A 733 19.98 0.54 1.94
C ALA A 733 18.58 0.28 1.37
N GLU A 734 17.85 -0.74 1.85
CA GLU A 734 16.54 -1.14 1.31
C GLU A 734 16.57 -1.43 -0.21
N ALA A 735 17.71 -1.90 -0.73
CA ALA A 735 17.93 -2.39 -2.08
C ALA A 735 16.78 -3.27 -2.62
N GLN A 736 16.20 -4.13 -1.79
CA GLN A 736 15.10 -5.02 -2.21
C GLN A 736 13.74 -4.32 -2.40
N ASN A 737 13.64 -3.01 -2.12
CA ASN A 737 12.44 -2.20 -2.32
C ASN A 737 12.65 -1.09 -3.36
N LYS A 738 13.74 -1.18 -4.13
CA LYS A 738 14.12 -0.21 -5.16
C LYS A 738 13.83 -0.76 -6.55
N ASP A 739 13.79 0.14 -7.53
CA ASP A 739 13.57 -0.23 -8.93
C ASP A 739 14.74 -1.11 -9.43
N PHE A 740 15.96 -0.89 -8.91
CA PHE A 740 17.07 -1.85 -8.91
C PHE A 740 17.84 -1.82 -7.58
N GLY A 741 18.38 -2.95 -7.15
CA GLY A 741 19.04 -3.11 -5.86
C GLY A 741 20.24 -4.05 -5.93
N LEU A 742 21.29 -3.74 -5.17
CA LEU A 742 22.49 -4.57 -5.04
C LEU A 742 22.72 -4.94 -3.58
N ILE A 743 23.03 -6.21 -3.33
CA ILE A 743 23.48 -6.68 -2.01
C ILE A 743 24.82 -7.39 -2.18
N ALA A 744 25.85 -6.89 -1.51
CA ALA A 744 27.19 -7.48 -1.59
C ALA A 744 27.21 -8.89 -0.95
N THR A 745 27.97 -9.78 -1.60
CA THR A 745 28.34 -11.12 -1.15
C THR A 745 29.87 -11.23 -1.16
N GLU A 746 30.42 -12.32 -0.64
CA GLU A 746 31.87 -12.57 -0.68
C GLU A 746 32.40 -12.74 -2.12
N LYS A 747 31.52 -13.04 -3.09
CA LYS A 747 31.86 -13.29 -4.49
C LYS A 747 31.57 -12.12 -5.42
N GLY A 748 30.83 -11.11 -4.95
CA GLY A 748 30.40 -9.99 -5.79
C GLY A 748 29.12 -9.34 -5.27
N PHE A 749 28.13 -9.16 -6.14
CA PHE A 749 26.82 -8.58 -5.80
C PHE A 749 25.67 -9.45 -6.31
N ASN A 750 24.66 -9.64 -5.45
CA ASN A 750 23.35 -10.08 -5.90
C ASN A 750 22.58 -8.86 -6.45
N ILE A 751 22.09 -8.97 -7.68
CA ILE A 751 21.30 -7.94 -8.36
C ILE A 751 19.82 -8.27 -8.21
N PHE A 752 19.04 -7.30 -7.74
CA PHE A 752 17.59 -7.37 -7.64
C PHE A 752 16.97 -6.28 -8.51
N VAL A 753 15.83 -6.57 -9.15
CA VAL A 753 15.18 -5.64 -10.09
C VAL A 753 13.66 -5.60 -9.90
N ALA A 754 13.04 -4.54 -10.44
CA ALA A 754 11.59 -4.38 -10.51
C ALA A 754 10.87 -4.32 -9.14
N GLY A 755 11.54 -3.78 -8.13
CA GLY A 755 10.89 -3.38 -6.88
C GLY A 755 10.27 -1.98 -7.00
N ASN A 756 9.36 -1.63 -6.11
CA ASN A 756 8.87 -0.26 -6.02
C ASN A 756 8.31 0.08 -4.64
N GLY A 757 8.77 1.19 -4.06
CA GLY A 757 7.98 1.91 -3.06
C GLY A 757 6.77 2.64 -3.70
N GLY A 758 5.69 2.85 -2.94
CA GLY A 758 4.52 3.60 -3.39
C GLY A 758 3.19 3.09 -2.82
N ALA A 759 2.07 3.41 -3.47
CA ALA A 759 0.72 3.04 -3.02
C ALA A 759 0.47 1.52 -3.01
N LYS A 760 1.17 0.77 -3.87
CA LYS A 760 1.22 -0.69 -3.86
C LYS A 760 2.70 -1.11 -3.83
N PRO A 761 3.32 -1.20 -2.65
CA PRO A 761 4.73 -1.54 -2.55
C PRO A 761 4.96 -2.97 -3.05
N LYS A 762 6.08 -3.21 -3.72
CA LYS A 762 6.51 -4.54 -4.17
C LYS A 762 8.00 -4.69 -3.93
N HIS A 763 8.40 -5.83 -3.36
CA HIS A 763 9.81 -6.19 -3.32
C HIS A 763 10.31 -6.52 -4.73
N SER A 764 11.55 -6.14 -5.01
CA SER A 764 12.26 -6.53 -6.22
C SER A 764 12.52 -8.03 -6.24
N GLU A 765 12.61 -8.60 -7.42
CA GLU A 765 12.92 -10.01 -7.63
C GLU A 765 14.42 -10.19 -7.85
N LEU A 766 14.97 -11.30 -7.37
CA LEU A 766 16.38 -11.63 -7.56
C LEU A 766 16.66 -11.92 -9.03
N PHE A 767 17.54 -11.14 -9.62
CA PHE A 767 17.80 -11.12 -11.05
C PHE A 767 19.05 -11.91 -11.43
N ALA A 768 20.16 -11.65 -10.74
CA ALA A 768 21.44 -12.34 -10.93
C ALA A 768 22.16 -12.47 -9.57
N LYS A 769 22.90 -13.57 -9.37
CA LYS A 769 23.61 -13.85 -8.11
C LYS A 769 25.12 -13.75 -8.30
N ASP A 770 25.82 -13.35 -7.25
CA ASP A 770 27.29 -13.35 -7.16
C ASP A 770 27.98 -12.69 -8.37
N VAL A 771 27.40 -11.59 -8.86
CA VAL A 771 27.89 -10.88 -10.05
C VAL A 771 29.17 -10.12 -9.69
N PRO A 772 30.28 -10.30 -10.41
CA PRO A 772 31.50 -9.53 -10.15
C PRO A 772 31.26 -8.03 -10.41
N PRO A 773 31.91 -7.13 -9.66
CA PRO A 773 31.66 -5.69 -9.78
C PRO A 773 31.78 -5.11 -11.20
N SER A 774 32.61 -5.69 -12.07
CA SER A 774 32.78 -5.29 -13.47
C SER A 774 31.53 -5.53 -14.34
N GLU A 775 30.73 -6.54 -14.01
CA GLU A 775 29.54 -6.94 -14.78
C GLU A 775 28.24 -6.30 -14.26
N VAL A 776 28.29 -5.64 -13.10
CA VAL A 776 27.11 -4.99 -12.51
C VAL A 776 26.55 -3.89 -13.41
N ILE A 777 27.41 -2.99 -13.88
CA ILE A 777 26.99 -1.86 -14.72
C ILE A 777 26.39 -2.34 -16.06
N PRO A 778 27.06 -3.22 -16.85
CA PRO A 778 26.48 -3.75 -18.09
C PRO A 778 25.10 -4.37 -17.90
N ILE A 779 24.90 -5.15 -16.82
CA ILE A 779 23.59 -5.78 -16.55
C ILE A 779 22.52 -4.72 -16.24
N ILE A 780 22.83 -3.70 -15.43
CA ILE A 780 21.89 -2.63 -15.10
C ILE A 780 21.61 -1.74 -16.32
N ASP A 781 22.61 -1.46 -17.17
CA ASP A 781 22.44 -0.71 -18.42
C ASP A 781 21.40 -1.36 -19.32
N ARG A 782 21.56 -2.68 -19.57
CA ARG A 782 20.63 -3.48 -20.36
C ARG A 782 19.23 -3.48 -19.76
N TYR A 783 19.12 -3.71 -18.45
CA TYR A 783 17.85 -3.71 -17.72
C TYR A 783 17.11 -2.36 -17.86
N LEU A 784 17.80 -1.26 -17.58
CA LEU A 784 17.22 0.08 -17.63
C LEU A 784 16.83 0.48 -19.05
N MET A 785 17.68 0.22 -20.04
CA MET A 785 17.34 0.53 -21.44
C MET A 785 16.18 -0.32 -21.94
N PHE A 786 16.12 -1.61 -21.59
CA PHE A 786 15.01 -2.45 -21.97
C PHE A 786 13.69 -1.96 -21.38
N TYR A 787 13.69 -1.55 -20.10
CA TYR A 787 12.55 -0.88 -19.46
C TYR A 787 12.19 0.46 -20.13
N ILE A 788 13.17 1.31 -20.45
CA ILE A 788 12.95 2.62 -21.10
C ILE A 788 12.26 2.45 -22.45
N ARG A 789 12.67 1.44 -23.23
CA ARG A 789 12.09 1.12 -24.55
C ARG A 789 10.68 0.55 -24.46
N THR A 790 10.43 -0.35 -23.51
CA THR A 790 9.22 -1.20 -23.53
C THR A 790 8.16 -0.83 -22.50
N GLY A 791 8.49 -0.06 -21.45
CA GLY A 791 7.54 0.38 -20.44
C GLY A 791 6.48 1.33 -21.00
N ASP A 792 5.26 1.28 -20.47
CA ASP A 792 4.20 2.25 -20.81
C ASP A 792 4.37 3.59 -20.04
N LYS A 793 3.65 4.62 -20.45
CA LYS A 793 3.66 5.95 -19.83
C LYS A 793 3.41 5.86 -18.32
N LEU A 794 4.25 6.52 -17.53
CA LEU A 794 4.14 6.57 -16.07
C LEU A 794 4.13 5.18 -15.38
N GLN A 795 4.51 4.11 -16.07
CA GLN A 795 4.53 2.75 -15.52
C GLN A 795 5.78 2.54 -14.64
N ARG A 796 5.61 2.00 -13.44
CA ARG A 796 6.74 1.57 -12.58
C ARG A 796 7.32 0.24 -13.06
N THR A 797 8.61 0.01 -12.81
CA THR A 797 9.33 -1.23 -13.20
C THR A 797 8.65 -2.50 -12.69
N ALA A 798 8.13 -2.50 -11.47
CA ALA A 798 7.36 -3.62 -10.92
C ALA A 798 6.13 -4.02 -11.75
N ARG A 799 5.36 -3.03 -12.21
CA ARG A 799 4.15 -3.25 -13.03
C ARG A 799 4.50 -3.58 -14.47
N TRP A 800 5.62 -3.04 -14.94
CA TRP A 800 6.19 -3.43 -16.22
C TRP A 800 6.61 -4.90 -16.22
N LEU A 801 7.31 -5.37 -15.19
CA LEU A 801 7.70 -6.78 -15.06
C LEU A 801 6.50 -7.74 -15.00
N GLU A 802 5.44 -7.37 -14.29
CA GLU A 802 4.19 -8.15 -14.22
C GLU A 802 3.53 -8.31 -15.59
N ASN A 803 3.66 -7.30 -16.45
CA ASN A 803 3.07 -7.30 -17.79
C ASN A 803 3.98 -7.93 -18.85
N LEU A 804 5.25 -8.22 -18.53
CA LEU A 804 6.13 -8.91 -19.46
C LEU A 804 5.69 -10.37 -19.61
N PRO A 805 5.53 -10.89 -20.84
CA PRO A 805 5.25 -12.31 -21.07
C PRO A 805 6.34 -13.16 -20.41
N GLY A 806 5.98 -14.06 -19.49
CA GLY A 806 6.95 -14.89 -18.75
C GLY A 806 7.67 -14.18 -17.58
N GLY A 807 7.36 -12.91 -17.31
CA GLY A 807 7.85 -12.16 -16.15
C GLY A 807 9.38 -12.13 -16.03
N ILE A 808 9.89 -12.42 -14.83
CA ILE A 808 11.34 -12.38 -14.53
C ILE A 808 12.17 -13.34 -15.40
N LYS A 809 11.62 -14.50 -15.76
CA LYS A 809 12.33 -15.49 -16.59
C LYS A 809 12.60 -14.94 -17.98
N TYR A 810 11.60 -14.36 -18.62
CA TYR A 810 11.77 -13.74 -19.93
C TYR A 810 12.75 -12.56 -19.86
N LEU A 811 12.69 -11.75 -18.80
CA LEU A 811 13.65 -10.66 -18.62
C LEU A 811 15.09 -11.19 -18.51
N GLN A 812 15.31 -12.30 -17.79
CA GLN A 812 16.63 -12.95 -17.68
C GLN A 812 17.11 -13.46 -19.05
N GLU A 813 16.26 -14.14 -19.81
CA GLU A 813 16.59 -14.61 -21.16
C GLU A 813 17.01 -13.45 -22.09
N VAL A 814 16.33 -12.30 -22.01
CA VAL A 814 16.63 -11.15 -22.88
C VAL A 814 17.91 -10.44 -22.45
N VAL A 815 18.12 -10.21 -21.16
CA VAL A 815 19.17 -9.31 -20.64
C VAL A 815 20.45 -10.03 -20.21
N LEU A 816 20.34 -11.27 -19.72
CA LEU A 816 21.49 -12.07 -19.29
C LEU A 816 21.96 -13.04 -20.38
N GLU A 817 21.03 -13.66 -21.10
CA GLU A 817 21.34 -14.66 -22.13
C GLU A 817 21.33 -14.08 -23.56
N ASP A 818 21.02 -12.79 -23.70
CA ASP A 818 20.92 -12.08 -24.98
C ASP A 818 20.07 -12.81 -26.04
N LYS A 819 18.96 -13.43 -25.61
CA LYS A 819 18.09 -14.24 -26.48
C LYS A 819 17.60 -13.49 -27.74
N LEU A 820 17.55 -12.16 -27.69
CA LEU A 820 17.13 -11.30 -28.82
C LEU A 820 18.31 -10.72 -29.63
N GLY A 821 19.56 -10.89 -29.18
CA GLY A 821 20.74 -10.32 -29.84
C GLY A 821 20.80 -8.79 -29.80
N ILE A 822 20.29 -8.16 -28.74
CA ILE A 822 20.15 -6.70 -28.63
C ILE A 822 20.99 -6.08 -27.50
N CYS A 823 21.66 -6.87 -26.66
CA CYS A 823 22.36 -6.36 -25.48
C CYS A 823 23.43 -5.32 -25.82
N ALA A 824 24.24 -5.56 -26.85
CA ALA A 824 25.24 -4.59 -27.31
C ALA A 824 24.61 -3.25 -27.78
N SER A 825 23.43 -3.32 -28.43
CA SER A 825 22.68 -2.12 -28.84
C SER A 825 22.10 -1.37 -27.64
N LEU A 826 21.65 -2.09 -26.60
CA LEU A 826 21.15 -1.48 -25.36
C LEU A 826 22.27 -0.75 -24.62
N GLU A 827 23.44 -1.37 -24.49
CA GLU A 827 24.62 -0.76 -23.88
C GLU A 827 25.11 0.47 -24.65
N ALA A 828 25.21 0.38 -25.98
CA ALA A 828 25.62 1.51 -26.81
C ALA A 828 24.67 2.71 -26.65
N GLN A 829 23.36 2.47 -26.63
CA GLN A 829 22.38 3.55 -26.39
C GLN A 829 22.46 4.12 -24.97
N MET A 830 22.68 3.28 -23.95
CA MET A 830 22.92 3.78 -22.60
C MET A 830 24.16 4.68 -22.59
N GLN A 831 25.23 4.27 -23.26
CA GLN A 831 26.47 5.04 -23.31
C GLN A 831 26.28 6.40 -24.00
N GLU A 832 25.53 6.48 -25.10
CA GLU A 832 25.15 7.76 -25.73
C GLU A 832 24.42 8.70 -24.75
N LEU A 833 23.50 8.16 -23.93
CA LEU A 833 22.81 8.96 -22.91
C LEU A 833 23.74 9.43 -21.79
N VAL A 834 24.63 8.55 -21.31
CA VAL A 834 25.64 8.87 -20.29
C VAL A 834 26.58 9.98 -20.79
N ASP A 835 27.06 9.87 -22.02
CA ASP A 835 28.00 10.83 -22.62
C ASP A 835 27.36 12.19 -22.91
N SER A 836 26.02 12.24 -23.05
CA SER A 836 25.27 13.47 -23.29
C SER A 836 24.87 14.24 -22.03
N PHE A 837 25.37 13.85 -20.86
CA PHE A 837 25.04 14.52 -19.60
C PHE A 837 25.45 16.00 -19.57
N PHE A 838 24.56 16.84 -19.05
CA PHE A 838 24.84 18.20 -18.59
C PHE A 838 23.97 18.51 -17.37
N ASP A 839 24.36 19.52 -16.58
CA ASP A 839 23.53 20.01 -15.47
C ASP A 839 22.50 21.03 -16.00
N GLU A 840 21.21 20.67 -15.92
CA GLU A 840 20.10 21.51 -16.39
C GLU A 840 20.04 22.88 -15.70
N TRP A 841 20.39 22.96 -14.41
CA TRP A 841 20.39 24.23 -13.70
C TRP A 841 21.59 25.09 -14.08
N ALA A 842 22.77 24.50 -14.23
CA ALA A 842 23.95 25.23 -14.71
C ALA A 842 23.72 25.82 -16.11
N GLU A 843 23.05 25.08 -17.00
CA GLU A 843 22.68 25.58 -18.33
C GLU A 843 21.56 26.63 -18.28
N ALA A 844 20.55 26.45 -17.42
CA ALA A 844 19.49 27.44 -17.21
C ALA A 844 20.02 28.80 -16.72
N ILE A 845 21.07 28.78 -15.87
CA ILE A 845 21.71 30.00 -15.35
C ILE A 845 22.50 30.72 -16.45
N LYS A 846 23.21 29.98 -17.31
CA LYS A 846 24.04 30.56 -18.37
C LYS A 846 23.24 31.09 -19.55
N ASN A 847 22.08 30.47 -19.85
CA ASN A 847 21.28 30.80 -21.03
C ASN A 847 20.24 31.90 -20.74
N PRO A 848 20.37 33.12 -21.30
CA PRO A 848 19.45 34.22 -21.03
C PRO A 848 17.99 33.93 -21.42
N HIS A 849 17.78 33.13 -22.48
CA HIS A 849 16.44 32.77 -22.94
C HIS A 849 15.74 31.81 -21.97
N ILE A 850 16.49 30.92 -21.31
CA ILE A 850 15.93 30.03 -20.29
C ILE A 850 15.72 30.83 -18.99
N ALA A 851 16.71 31.64 -18.59
CA ALA A 851 16.64 32.46 -17.39
C ALA A 851 15.41 33.39 -17.37
N ALA A 852 15.06 33.99 -18.51
CA ALA A 852 13.89 34.86 -18.64
C ALA A 852 12.55 34.19 -18.29
N LYS A 853 12.46 32.85 -18.29
CA LYS A 853 11.24 32.08 -18.00
C LYS A 853 10.92 31.97 -16.50
N PHE A 854 11.84 32.37 -15.62
CA PHE A 854 11.69 32.24 -14.16
C PHE A 854 11.02 33.44 -13.49
N LYS A 855 10.47 34.41 -14.25
CA LYS A 855 9.69 35.51 -13.66
C LYS A 855 8.30 35.06 -13.17
N GLN A 856 7.79 35.76 -12.15
CA GLN A 856 6.40 35.58 -11.69
C GLN A 856 5.41 36.22 -12.67
N PHE A 857 5.64 37.47 -13.06
CA PHE A 857 4.81 38.19 -14.03
C PHE A 857 5.65 38.65 -15.22
N ASN A 858 5.02 38.72 -16.39
CA ASN A 858 5.66 39.12 -17.64
C ASN A 858 5.54 40.62 -17.94
N ASN A 859 4.69 41.34 -17.20
CA ASN A 859 4.43 42.77 -17.40
C ASN A 859 4.92 43.68 -16.27
N THR A 860 5.41 43.11 -15.16
CA THR A 860 5.90 43.87 -14.00
C THR A 860 6.94 43.07 -13.23
N GLU A 861 7.80 43.76 -12.49
CA GLU A 861 8.77 43.17 -11.55
C GLU A 861 8.19 43.05 -10.12
N GLU A 862 6.96 43.54 -9.89
CA GLU A 862 6.25 43.31 -8.63
C GLU A 862 6.02 41.82 -8.40
N THR A 863 5.92 41.41 -7.13
CA THR A 863 5.64 40.03 -6.74
C THR A 863 4.41 39.96 -5.85
N LEU A 864 3.67 38.84 -5.92
CA LEU A 864 2.51 38.59 -5.07
C LEU A 864 2.63 37.23 -4.37
N GLU A 865 2.15 37.17 -3.12
CA GLU A 865 1.99 35.90 -2.42
C GLU A 865 0.67 35.23 -2.83
N ASN A 866 0.75 33.96 -3.23
CA ASN A 866 -0.42 33.21 -3.70
C ASN A 866 -1.15 32.47 -2.56
N MET A 867 -0.56 32.39 -1.37
CA MET A 867 -1.07 31.65 -0.22
C MET A 867 -0.40 32.14 1.07
N GLU A 868 -1.13 32.10 2.18
CA GLU A 868 -0.55 32.41 3.49
C GLU A 868 0.43 31.30 3.95
N VAL A 869 1.45 31.70 4.71
CA VAL A 869 2.43 30.80 5.33
C VAL A 869 2.19 30.78 6.83
N GLU A 870 2.33 29.62 7.45
CA GLU A 870 2.31 29.46 8.90
C GLU A 870 3.55 28.73 9.41
N LEU A 871 3.87 28.94 10.69
CA LEU A 871 4.98 28.23 11.34
C LEU A 871 4.50 26.89 11.91
N ASP A 872 5.26 25.84 11.61
CA ASP A 872 5.05 24.49 12.13
C ASP A 872 6.42 23.86 12.45
N ARG A 873 6.64 23.51 13.73
CA ARG A 873 7.95 23.06 14.27
C ARG A 873 9.08 24.04 13.93
N ASP A 874 8.85 25.33 14.20
CA ASP A 874 9.78 26.43 13.96
C ASP A 874 10.21 26.64 12.50
N GLN A 875 9.52 26.02 11.54
CA GLN A 875 9.78 26.18 10.11
C GLN A 875 8.54 26.69 9.36
N PRO A 876 8.70 27.50 8.31
CA PRO A 876 7.60 27.98 7.50
C PRO A 876 7.01 26.86 6.65
N ARG A 877 5.69 26.80 6.54
CA ARG A 877 5.00 25.96 5.54
C ARG A 877 3.73 26.66 5.03
N PRO A 878 3.27 26.35 3.81
CA PRO A 878 1.98 26.85 3.35
C PRO A 878 0.85 26.37 4.28
N VAL A 879 -0.19 27.19 4.41
CA VAL A 879 -1.44 26.77 5.03
C VAL A 879 -2.07 25.60 4.25
N TYR A 880 -2.98 24.87 4.89
CA TYR A 880 -3.71 23.80 4.22
C TYR A 880 -4.64 24.36 3.14
N TRP A 881 -4.80 23.63 2.03
CA TRP A 881 -5.76 24.01 1.00
C TRP A 881 -7.19 24.12 1.55
N ALA A 882 -7.96 25.01 0.94
CA ALA A 882 -9.40 25.09 1.12
C ALA A 882 -10.07 23.71 1.03
N LYS A 883 -11.03 23.45 1.92
CA LYS A 883 -11.80 22.21 1.90
C LYS A 883 -12.59 22.08 0.59
N ASP A 884 -13.30 23.13 0.21
CA ASP A 884 -14.19 23.18 -0.94
C ASP A 884 -13.58 23.96 -2.13
N SER A 885 -14.05 23.65 -3.35
CA SER A 885 -13.71 24.40 -4.56
C SER A 885 -14.46 25.74 -4.60
N ALA A 886 -13.91 26.75 -5.28
CA ALA A 886 -14.64 27.97 -5.60
C ALA A 886 -15.67 27.69 -6.70
N LYS A 887 -16.93 27.51 -6.33
CA LYS A 887 -18.05 27.23 -7.26
C LYS A 887 -18.72 28.49 -7.82
N GLU A 888 -18.01 29.61 -7.83
CA GLU A 888 -18.53 30.85 -8.41
C GLU A 888 -18.65 30.71 -9.94
N ASP A 889 -19.68 31.31 -10.51
CA ASP A 889 -19.87 31.37 -11.96
C ASP A 889 -18.93 32.41 -12.57
N PHE A 890 -17.66 32.02 -12.72
CA PHE A 890 -16.62 32.88 -13.26
C PHE A 890 -16.83 33.22 -14.74
N LYS A 891 -17.38 32.30 -15.54
CA LYS A 891 -17.70 32.59 -16.95
C LYS A 891 -18.82 33.61 -17.11
N GLY A 892 -19.79 33.62 -16.18
CA GLY A 892 -20.90 34.58 -16.15
C GLY A 892 -20.50 35.99 -15.71
N LEU A 893 -19.30 36.20 -15.18
CA LEU A 893 -18.84 37.51 -14.69
C LEU A 893 -18.90 38.60 -15.75
N ILE A 894 -18.73 38.26 -17.03
CA ILE A 894 -18.80 39.23 -18.14
C ILE A 894 -20.11 40.01 -18.19
N SER A 895 -21.21 39.42 -17.71
CA SER A 895 -22.54 40.04 -17.65
C SER A 895 -22.75 40.96 -16.45
N ARG A 896 -21.82 40.95 -15.48
CA ARG A 896 -21.91 41.68 -14.21
C ARG A 896 -21.07 42.95 -14.18
N TRP A 897 -20.18 43.15 -15.16
CA TRP A 897 -19.31 44.32 -15.24
C TRP A 897 -20.10 45.58 -15.62
N SER A 898 -19.83 46.69 -14.95
CA SER A 898 -20.48 47.97 -15.24
C SER A 898 -20.09 48.52 -16.62
N SER A 899 -18.83 48.32 -17.00
CA SER A 899 -18.23 48.77 -18.25
C SER A 899 -16.99 47.93 -18.57
N MET A 900 -16.57 47.94 -19.83
CA MET A 900 -15.41 47.18 -20.31
C MET A 900 -14.56 48.04 -21.25
N ALA A 901 -13.29 48.21 -20.92
CA ALA A 901 -12.35 49.03 -21.69
C ALA A 901 -11.11 48.22 -22.11
N TRP A 902 -10.57 48.52 -23.28
CA TRP A 902 -9.33 47.92 -23.76
C TRP A 902 -8.12 48.51 -23.02
N GLN A 903 -7.26 47.64 -22.48
CA GLN A 903 -6.12 48.00 -21.66
C GLN A 903 -4.85 47.32 -22.20
N PRO A 904 -3.73 48.05 -22.36
CA PRO A 904 -2.46 47.45 -22.78
C PRO A 904 -1.85 46.62 -21.65
N MET A 905 -1.39 45.40 -21.95
CA MET A 905 -0.85 44.47 -20.95
C MET A 905 0.66 44.26 -21.08
N LEU A 906 1.14 43.84 -22.25
CA LEU A 906 2.55 43.54 -22.52
C LEU A 906 2.86 43.60 -24.02
N PRO A 907 4.15 43.72 -24.42
CA PRO A 907 4.55 43.69 -25.83
C PRO A 907 4.24 42.36 -26.51
N ALA A 908 3.78 42.41 -27.77
CA ALA A 908 3.51 41.23 -28.60
C ALA A 908 4.76 40.39 -28.86
N SER A 909 5.96 40.99 -28.78
CA SER A 909 7.25 40.31 -28.94
C SER A 909 7.49 39.18 -27.94
N HIS A 910 6.79 39.17 -26.80
CA HIS A 910 6.82 38.05 -25.85
C HIS A 910 6.35 36.72 -26.47
N PHE A 911 5.43 36.79 -27.45
CA PHE A 911 4.82 35.62 -28.08
C PHE A 911 5.45 35.25 -29.43
N PHE A 912 6.61 35.83 -29.79
CA PHE A 912 7.30 35.47 -31.02
C PHE A 912 7.73 34.00 -31.01
N GLY A 913 7.46 33.29 -32.11
CA GLY A 913 7.69 31.85 -32.22
C GLY A 913 6.62 30.98 -31.55
N ALA A 914 5.57 31.55 -30.95
CA ALA A 914 4.52 30.76 -30.30
C ALA A 914 3.88 29.73 -31.25
N ASP A 915 3.65 30.14 -32.50
CA ASP A 915 2.93 29.36 -33.50
C ASP A 915 3.77 28.20 -34.08
N GLU A 916 5.08 28.18 -33.78
CA GLU A 916 6.01 27.08 -34.11
C GLU A 916 6.09 26.03 -33.01
N THR A 917 5.38 26.23 -31.89
CA THR A 917 5.44 25.33 -30.73
C THR A 917 4.11 24.62 -30.50
N PRO A 918 4.14 23.34 -30.08
CA PRO A 918 2.92 22.56 -29.88
C PRO A 918 2.04 23.05 -28.73
N ASN A 919 2.55 23.92 -27.85
CA ASN A 919 1.82 24.43 -26.68
C ASN A 919 1.57 25.94 -26.74
N GLY A 920 1.95 26.60 -27.83
CA GLY A 920 2.00 28.06 -27.87
C GLY A 920 2.98 28.65 -26.84
N ILE A 921 2.90 29.97 -26.68
CA ILE A 921 3.55 30.70 -25.59
C ILE A 921 2.47 31.30 -24.71
N SER A 922 2.69 31.25 -23.39
CA SER A 922 1.83 31.84 -22.39
C SER A 922 2.54 32.97 -21.63
N ALA A 923 1.75 33.83 -21.01
CA ALA A 923 2.19 34.89 -20.11
C ALA A 923 1.29 34.94 -18.88
N THR A 924 1.88 35.21 -17.71
CA THR A 924 1.16 35.60 -16.50
C THR A 924 1.31 37.10 -16.33
N VAL A 925 0.20 37.82 -16.20
CA VAL A 925 0.23 39.28 -16.03
C VAL A 925 -0.52 39.71 -14.78
N LYS A 926 -0.07 40.80 -14.17
CA LYS A 926 -0.71 41.43 -13.01
C LYS A 926 -1.43 42.71 -13.42
N ARG A 927 -2.64 42.91 -12.91
CA ARG A 927 -3.41 44.16 -13.02
C ARG A 927 -4.13 44.40 -11.69
N GLY A 928 -3.78 45.49 -10.99
CA GLY A 928 -4.26 45.67 -9.61
C GLY A 928 -3.73 44.54 -8.71
N ASP A 929 -4.64 43.89 -8.00
CA ASP A 929 -4.42 42.66 -7.22
C ASP A 929 -4.73 41.37 -8.02
N THR A 930 -5.26 41.50 -9.24
CA THR A 930 -5.67 40.36 -10.07
C THR A 930 -4.55 39.81 -10.95
N GLN A 931 -4.48 38.47 -11.05
CA GLN A 931 -3.58 37.75 -11.95
C GLN A 931 -4.37 37.19 -13.15
N LEU A 932 -3.88 37.47 -14.35
CA LEU A 932 -4.47 37.02 -15.61
C LEU A 932 -3.47 36.18 -16.39
N ALA A 933 -4.00 35.33 -17.27
CA ALA A 933 -3.24 34.45 -18.13
C ALA A 933 -3.55 34.78 -19.59
N ILE A 934 -2.50 34.87 -20.41
CA ILE A 934 -2.61 35.16 -21.85
C ILE A 934 -1.86 34.07 -22.61
N TRP A 935 -2.42 33.60 -23.72
CA TRP A 935 -1.78 32.64 -24.62
C TRP A 935 -1.81 33.14 -26.05
N ARG A 936 -0.75 32.83 -26.82
CA ARG A 936 -0.78 32.83 -28.28
C ARG A 936 -0.65 31.39 -28.76
N ILE A 937 -1.64 30.93 -29.52
CA ILE A 937 -1.75 29.57 -30.02
C ILE A 937 -2.27 29.62 -31.45
N ARG A 938 -1.47 29.16 -32.43
CA ARG A 938 -1.84 29.08 -33.86
C ARG A 938 -2.42 30.39 -34.41
N GLY A 939 -1.74 31.49 -34.16
CA GLY A 939 -2.10 32.82 -34.65
C GLY A 939 -3.27 33.47 -33.91
N ARG A 940 -3.83 32.81 -32.88
CA ARG A 940 -4.94 33.34 -32.07
C ARG A 940 -4.47 33.62 -30.64
N TYR A 941 -5.02 34.70 -30.08
CA TYR A 941 -4.82 35.03 -28.68
C TYR A 941 -6.01 34.57 -27.84
N TYR A 942 -5.71 34.10 -26.62
CA TYR A 942 -6.69 33.76 -25.61
C TYR A 942 -6.30 34.40 -24.29
N ALA A 943 -7.27 34.79 -23.47
CA ALA A 943 -7.01 35.34 -22.15
C ALA A 943 -8.05 34.90 -21.13
N THR A 944 -7.59 34.55 -19.93
CA THR A 944 -8.44 34.10 -18.84
C THR A 944 -7.93 34.62 -17.49
N GLN A 945 -8.68 34.38 -16.41
CA GLN A 945 -8.10 34.44 -15.07
C GLN A 945 -6.92 33.46 -14.93
N GLN A 946 -5.93 33.76 -14.09
CA GLN A 946 -4.81 32.84 -13.79
C GLN A 946 -5.17 31.75 -12.78
N MET A 947 -6.19 32.01 -11.95
CA MET A 947 -6.61 31.12 -10.87
C MET A 947 -7.41 29.92 -11.38
N CYS A 948 -6.97 28.71 -11.04
CA CYS A 948 -7.80 27.51 -11.08
C CYS A 948 -8.77 27.47 -9.87
N PRO A 949 -10.09 27.42 -10.09
CA PRO A 949 -11.09 27.49 -9.03
C PRO A 949 -11.11 26.28 -8.09
N HIS A 950 -10.56 25.13 -8.49
CA HIS A 950 -10.65 23.89 -7.70
C HIS A 950 -10.01 24.00 -6.30
N LYS A 951 -8.80 24.55 -6.20
CA LYS A 951 -8.10 24.82 -4.93
C LYS A 951 -7.54 26.24 -4.85
N ARG A 952 -8.11 27.15 -5.65
CA ARG A 952 -7.71 28.56 -5.75
C ARG A 952 -6.20 28.72 -6.02
N ALA A 953 -5.71 27.93 -6.99
CA ALA A 953 -4.29 27.89 -7.34
C ALA A 953 -4.01 28.75 -8.59
N PHE A 954 -3.10 29.72 -8.49
CA PHE A 954 -2.77 30.71 -9.53
C PHE A 954 -1.75 30.18 -10.56
N VAL A 955 -2.17 29.25 -11.43
CA VAL A 955 -1.23 28.40 -12.19
C VAL A 955 -1.65 28.10 -13.63
N LEU A 956 -2.75 28.67 -14.14
CA LEU A 956 -3.31 28.24 -15.43
C LEU A 956 -2.38 28.50 -16.62
N SER A 957 -1.65 29.62 -16.65
CA SER A 957 -0.65 29.92 -17.70
C SER A 957 0.43 28.83 -17.86
N ASP A 958 0.69 28.04 -16.83
CA ASP A 958 1.70 26.98 -16.84
C ASP A 958 1.15 25.63 -17.33
N GLY A 959 -0.13 25.59 -17.69
CA GLY A 959 -0.84 24.40 -18.15
C GLY A 959 -0.45 23.93 -19.54
N LEU A 960 -0.66 22.63 -19.78
CA LEU A 960 -0.60 22.07 -21.12
C LEU A 960 -1.87 22.41 -21.88
N ILE A 961 -1.70 22.87 -23.11
CA ILE A 961 -2.78 23.12 -24.05
C ILE A 961 -3.17 21.80 -24.71
N GLY A 962 -4.46 21.55 -24.86
CA GLY A 962 -4.97 20.40 -25.60
C GLY A 962 -6.03 20.80 -26.61
N GLU A 963 -6.26 19.90 -27.56
CA GLU A 963 -7.23 20.04 -28.63
C GLU A 963 -8.02 18.74 -28.75
N ASP A 964 -9.33 18.86 -28.92
CA ASP A 964 -10.19 17.71 -29.25
C ASP A 964 -10.04 17.38 -30.74
N LEU A 965 -10.05 16.10 -31.10
CA LEU A 965 -10.14 15.71 -32.51
C LEU A 965 -11.53 16.10 -33.02
N GLY A 966 -11.58 16.87 -34.11
CA GLY A 966 -12.83 17.45 -34.61
C GLY A 966 -13.93 16.40 -34.81
N THR A 967 -15.01 16.53 -34.04
CA THR A 967 -16.34 16.12 -34.48
C THR A 967 -16.96 17.34 -35.17
N ASP A 968 -17.59 17.14 -36.33
CA ASP A 968 -18.40 18.16 -37.01
C ASP A 968 -19.55 18.61 -36.09
N THR A 969 -19.30 19.58 -35.21
CA THR A 969 -20.35 20.23 -34.42
C THR A 969 -20.78 21.52 -35.11
N CYS A 970 -21.38 21.37 -36.29
CA CYS A 970 -22.14 22.43 -36.97
C CYS A 970 -23.58 21.95 -37.22
N SER A 971 -24.31 21.66 -36.15
CA SER A 971 -25.77 21.60 -36.18
C SER A 971 -26.32 22.74 -35.32
N ASP A 972 -26.13 23.98 -35.77
CA ASP A 972 -27.04 25.11 -35.47
C ASP A 972 -26.52 26.41 -36.12
N ALA A 973 -26.60 26.45 -37.46
CA ALA A 973 -26.44 27.68 -38.22
C ALA A 973 -27.71 28.56 -38.11
N LYS A 974 -28.01 29.11 -36.92
CA LYS A 974 -29.05 30.12 -36.71
C LYS A 974 -28.73 31.11 -35.57
N LYS A 975 -27.53 31.68 -35.50
CA LYS A 975 -27.27 32.94 -34.77
C LYS A 975 -26.20 33.78 -35.49
N PRO A 976 -26.46 35.02 -35.94
CA PRO A 976 -25.53 35.76 -36.81
C PRO A 976 -24.45 36.60 -36.10
N ASP A 977 -24.30 36.58 -34.77
CA ASP A 977 -23.48 37.59 -34.06
C ASP A 977 -22.18 37.08 -33.39
N SER A 978 -21.68 35.88 -33.74
CA SER A 978 -20.33 35.47 -33.33
C SER A 978 -19.33 35.76 -34.45
N GLY A 979 -18.52 36.82 -34.27
CA GLY A 979 -17.49 37.26 -35.21
C GLY A 979 -16.49 36.17 -35.61
N CYS A 980 -16.81 35.42 -36.65
CA CYS A 980 -15.92 34.45 -37.29
C CYS A 980 -15.35 35.11 -38.55
N SER A 981 -14.08 35.53 -38.50
CA SER A 981 -13.43 36.16 -39.65
C SER A 981 -13.20 35.14 -40.77
N THR A 982 -13.53 35.54 -41.99
CA THR A 982 -13.28 34.81 -43.23
C THR A 982 -11.78 34.74 -43.54
N ASN A 983 -11.15 33.62 -43.21
CA ASN A 983 -9.94 33.10 -43.84
C ASN A 983 -9.74 31.64 -43.38
N GLY A 984 -9.95 30.67 -44.27
CA GLY A 984 -9.38 29.30 -44.27
C GLY A 984 -9.60 28.31 -43.10
N ASP A 985 -9.71 28.77 -41.85
CA ASP A 985 -9.53 27.96 -40.63
C ASP A 985 -10.84 27.72 -39.84
N ALA A 986 -11.98 27.80 -40.53
CA ALA A 986 -13.30 27.65 -39.95
C ALA A 986 -13.70 26.17 -39.83
N LYS A 987 -13.07 25.39 -38.94
CA LYS A 987 -13.52 24.01 -38.60
C LYS A 987 -12.87 23.32 -37.39
N ARG A 988 -12.24 24.05 -36.46
CA ARG A 988 -11.62 23.44 -35.24
C ARG A 988 -12.13 24.08 -33.95
N SER A 989 -12.41 23.25 -32.95
CA SER A 989 -12.85 23.69 -31.62
C SER A 989 -11.75 24.51 -30.93
N ALA A 990 -12.15 25.36 -29.99
CA ALA A 990 -11.19 26.11 -29.21
C ALA A 990 -10.27 25.17 -28.40
N PRO A 991 -8.98 25.51 -28.26
CA PRO A 991 -8.10 24.77 -27.39
C PRO A 991 -8.53 24.92 -25.93
N TRP A 992 -8.14 23.96 -25.11
CA TRP A 992 -8.36 24.00 -23.67
C TRP A 992 -7.01 23.94 -22.93
N VAL A 993 -6.95 24.40 -21.68
CA VAL A 993 -5.76 24.34 -20.83
C VAL A 993 -5.97 23.36 -19.67
N SER A 994 -5.01 22.46 -19.45
CA SER A 994 -5.00 21.58 -18.27
C SER A 994 -4.40 22.32 -17.10
N CYS A 995 -5.13 22.43 -15.99
CA CYS A 995 -4.56 22.90 -14.74
C CYS A 995 -3.35 22.03 -14.34
N PRO A 996 -2.15 22.61 -14.12
CA PRO A 996 -0.95 21.84 -13.79
C PRO A 996 -1.10 20.98 -12.53
N TYR A 997 -1.91 21.43 -11.57
CA TYR A 997 -2.04 20.78 -10.26
C TYR A 997 -3.12 19.69 -10.25
N HIS A 998 -4.26 20.01 -10.85
CA HIS A 998 -5.50 19.27 -10.63
C HIS A 998 -6.03 18.59 -11.89
N LYS A 999 -5.36 18.79 -13.03
CA LYS A 999 -5.72 18.21 -14.33
C LYS A 999 -7.20 18.44 -14.69
N ARG A 1000 -7.67 19.65 -14.37
CA ARG A 1000 -8.97 20.19 -14.80
C ARG A 1000 -8.76 20.91 -16.11
N ASN A 1001 -9.54 20.54 -17.13
CA ASN A 1001 -9.37 21.05 -18.49
C ASN A 1001 -10.38 22.17 -18.73
N PHE A 1002 -9.91 23.41 -18.89
CA PHE A 1002 -10.75 24.58 -19.10
C PHE A 1002 -10.65 25.06 -20.55
N ASP A 1003 -11.80 25.22 -21.21
CA ASP A 1003 -11.87 25.76 -22.57
C ASP A 1003 -11.46 27.24 -22.58
N LEU A 1004 -10.53 27.60 -23.46
CA LEU A 1004 -9.96 28.94 -23.49
C LEU A 1004 -10.87 29.98 -24.16
N ALA A 1005 -11.91 29.56 -24.91
CA ALA A 1005 -12.85 30.49 -25.53
C ALA A 1005 -14.00 30.83 -24.59
N ASN A 1006 -14.64 29.83 -23.98
CA ASN A 1006 -15.86 30.04 -23.19
C ASN A 1006 -15.67 29.88 -21.67
N GLY A 1007 -14.53 29.35 -21.22
CA GLY A 1007 -14.21 29.19 -19.80
C GLY A 1007 -14.84 27.97 -19.12
N ASP A 1008 -15.52 27.10 -19.86
CA ASP A 1008 -16.12 25.89 -19.30
C ASP A 1008 -15.06 24.86 -18.89
N CYS A 1009 -15.25 24.22 -17.74
CA CYS A 1009 -14.43 23.08 -17.33
C CYS A 1009 -14.99 21.79 -17.93
N LYS A 1010 -14.27 21.23 -18.91
CA LYS A 1010 -14.65 19.99 -19.62
C LYS A 1010 -14.69 18.75 -18.72
N THR A 1011 -13.94 18.78 -17.62
CA THR A 1011 -13.81 17.65 -16.68
C THR A 1011 -14.68 17.75 -15.43
N ASP A 1012 -15.28 18.93 -15.17
CA ASP A 1012 -16.07 19.19 -13.95
C ASP A 1012 -17.03 20.35 -14.19
N ALA A 1013 -18.29 20.04 -14.53
CA ALA A 1013 -19.27 21.04 -14.94
C ALA A 1013 -19.63 22.09 -13.87
N GLU A 1014 -19.28 21.84 -12.60
CA GLU A 1014 -19.46 22.83 -11.51
C GLU A 1014 -18.39 23.93 -11.49
N LEU A 1015 -17.34 23.80 -12.29
CA LEU A 1015 -16.24 24.74 -12.35
C LEU A 1015 -16.25 25.51 -13.68
N SER A 1016 -15.91 26.79 -13.62
CA SER A 1016 -15.68 27.62 -14.79
C SER A 1016 -14.57 28.62 -14.50
N ILE A 1017 -14.04 29.26 -15.54
CA ILE A 1017 -13.08 30.37 -15.44
C ILE A 1017 -13.58 31.56 -16.26
N ALA A 1018 -13.20 32.76 -15.86
CA ALA A 1018 -13.46 33.97 -16.63
C ALA A 1018 -12.55 34.00 -17.87
N THR A 1019 -13.12 34.37 -19.02
CA THR A 1019 -12.39 34.65 -20.27
C THR A 1019 -12.52 36.12 -20.64
N PHE A 1020 -11.50 36.66 -21.32
CA PHE A 1020 -11.43 38.07 -21.69
C PHE A 1020 -11.09 38.23 -23.17
N PRO A 1021 -11.74 39.15 -23.89
CA PRO A 1021 -11.32 39.51 -25.24
C PRO A 1021 -9.88 40.03 -25.24
N VAL A 1022 -9.10 39.59 -26.22
CA VAL A 1022 -7.69 39.90 -26.37
C VAL A 1022 -7.38 40.21 -27.83
N GLU A 1023 -6.60 41.26 -28.07
CA GLU A 1023 -6.15 41.63 -29.42
C GLU A 1023 -4.73 42.20 -29.41
N GLU A 1024 -3.98 41.91 -30.47
CA GLU A 1024 -2.73 42.60 -30.79
C GLU A 1024 -3.07 43.85 -31.60
N ARG A 1025 -2.49 44.99 -31.24
CA ARG A 1025 -2.71 46.26 -31.94
C ARG A 1025 -1.48 46.70 -32.74
N PRO A 1026 -1.64 47.62 -33.72
CA PRO A 1026 -0.53 48.10 -34.56
C PRO A 1026 0.62 48.78 -33.81
N ASP A 1027 0.41 49.17 -32.56
CA ASP A 1027 1.45 49.70 -31.66
C ASP A 1027 2.38 48.60 -31.08
N GLY A 1028 2.16 47.34 -31.45
CA GLY A 1028 2.96 46.20 -31.01
C GLY A 1028 2.63 45.72 -29.60
N MET A 1029 1.51 46.16 -29.02
CA MET A 1029 1.07 45.79 -27.68
C MET A 1029 -0.13 44.83 -27.73
N ILE A 1030 -0.20 43.94 -26.74
CA ILE A 1030 -1.36 43.09 -26.50
C ILE A 1030 -2.31 43.82 -25.56
N TYR A 1031 -3.57 43.93 -25.98
CA TYR A 1031 -4.65 44.55 -25.24
C TYR A 1031 -5.63 43.50 -24.73
N LEU A 1032 -6.10 43.68 -23.49
CA LEU A 1032 -7.23 42.95 -22.92
C LEU A 1032 -8.41 43.89 -22.71
N LYS A 1033 -9.62 43.43 -23.01
CA LYS A 1033 -10.84 44.16 -22.66
C LYS A 1033 -11.25 43.78 -21.25
N LEU A 1034 -11.09 44.71 -20.30
CA LEU A 1034 -11.23 44.48 -18.86
C LEU A 1034 -12.22 45.47 -18.22
N PRO A 1035 -12.84 45.11 -17.09
CA PRO A 1035 -13.67 46.04 -16.31
C PRO A 1035 -12.80 47.04 -15.52
N PRO A 1036 -13.40 48.01 -14.81
CA PRO A 1036 -12.70 48.81 -13.82
C PRO A 1036 -11.88 47.94 -12.86
N VAL A 1037 -10.69 48.41 -12.46
CA VAL A 1037 -9.75 47.62 -11.64
C VAL A 1037 -10.37 47.20 -10.31
N GLU A 1038 -11.18 48.07 -9.70
CA GLU A 1038 -11.90 47.76 -8.46
C GLU A 1038 -12.86 46.58 -8.63
N GLU A 1039 -13.68 46.57 -9.69
CA GLU A 1039 -14.58 45.44 -10.00
C GLU A 1039 -13.80 44.15 -10.33
N LEU A 1040 -12.68 44.29 -11.04
CA LEU A 1040 -11.81 43.15 -11.37
C LEU A 1040 -11.23 42.52 -10.11
N ASP A 1041 -10.67 43.33 -9.21
CA ASP A 1041 -10.05 42.88 -7.97
C ASP A 1041 -11.08 42.35 -6.97
N ASP A 1042 -12.27 42.96 -6.90
CA ASP A 1042 -13.38 42.47 -6.08
C ASP A 1042 -13.85 41.08 -6.52
N ALA A 1043 -13.75 40.76 -7.81
CA ALA A 1043 -14.18 39.49 -8.35
C ALA A 1043 -13.07 38.44 -8.40
N LEU A 1044 -11.85 38.81 -8.81
CA LEU A 1044 -10.74 37.91 -9.17
C LEU A 1044 -9.42 38.21 -8.42
N GLY A 1045 -9.40 39.17 -7.50
CA GLY A 1045 -8.21 39.60 -6.78
C GLY A 1045 -7.51 38.46 -6.02
N THR A 1046 -6.18 38.48 -6.04
CA THR A 1046 -5.35 37.49 -5.36
C THR A 1046 -5.61 37.46 -3.85
N ALA A 1047 -5.73 38.61 -3.19
CA ALA A 1047 -5.97 38.72 -1.76
C ALA A 1047 -7.36 38.20 -1.33
N LYS A 1048 -8.35 38.26 -2.22
CA LYS A 1048 -9.68 37.68 -2.02
C LYS A 1048 -9.62 36.15 -2.05
N TRP A 1049 -8.93 35.60 -3.06
CA TRP A 1049 -8.97 34.17 -3.33
C TRP A 1049 -7.80 33.37 -2.73
N MET A 1050 -6.72 34.00 -2.31
CA MET A 1050 -5.61 33.31 -1.66
C MET A 1050 -6.12 32.51 -0.46
N VAL A 1051 -5.57 31.31 -0.28
CA VAL A 1051 -5.96 30.46 0.84
C VAL A 1051 -5.33 31.01 2.12
N LYS A 1052 -6.17 31.21 3.14
CA LYS A 1052 -5.80 31.79 4.43
C LYS A 1052 -5.84 30.76 5.55
N LYS A 1053 -5.13 31.05 6.64
CA LYS A 1053 -5.08 30.21 7.83
C LYS A 1053 -6.49 30.00 8.40
N GLY A 1054 -6.81 28.75 8.72
CA GLY A 1054 -8.10 28.36 9.32
C GLY A 1054 -9.20 27.99 8.31
N GLU A 1055 -9.07 28.32 7.02
CA GLU A 1055 -10.07 27.97 6.00
C GLU A 1055 -10.19 26.47 5.73
N ALA A 1056 -9.16 25.70 6.08
CA ALA A 1056 -9.16 24.24 6.01
C ALA A 1056 -9.73 23.55 7.28
N GLY A 1057 -10.11 24.33 8.30
CA GLY A 1057 -10.50 23.87 9.63
C GLY A 1057 -9.32 23.78 10.61
N SER A 1058 -9.56 23.14 11.76
CA SER A 1058 -8.54 22.87 12.78
C SER A 1058 -7.37 22.07 12.22
N SER A 1059 -6.17 22.23 12.79
CA SER A 1059 -5.01 21.44 12.36
C SER A 1059 -5.35 19.92 12.41
N PRO A 1060 -4.85 19.09 11.46
CA PRO A 1060 -5.19 17.67 11.39
C PRO A 1060 -4.96 16.91 12.70
N PHE A 1061 -3.98 17.36 13.49
CA PHE A 1061 -3.66 16.79 14.79
C PHE A 1061 -4.23 17.60 15.95
N GLU A 1062 -4.85 18.76 15.76
CA GLU A 1062 -5.32 19.59 16.88
C GLU A 1062 -6.30 18.86 17.81
N GLN A 1063 -7.26 18.14 17.22
CA GLN A 1063 -8.19 17.31 18.01
C GLN A 1063 -7.48 16.12 18.65
N LEU A 1064 -6.50 15.53 17.95
CA LEU A 1064 -5.69 14.44 18.49
C LEU A 1064 -4.85 14.96 19.66
N ASP A 1065 -4.06 16.00 19.47
CA ASP A 1065 -3.22 16.67 20.46
C ASP A 1065 -4.03 17.10 21.69
N LYS A 1066 -5.22 17.69 21.50
CA LYS A 1066 -6.16 17.97 22.60
C LYS A 1066 -6.59 16.69 23.31
N LYS A 1067 -6.93 15.63 22.57
CA LYS A 1067 -7.39 14.34 23.09
C LYS A 1067 -6.29 13.56 23.82
N ILE A 1068 -5.05 13.61 23.34
CA ILE A 1068 -3.89 12.93 23.95
C ILE A 1068 -3.12 13.85 24.90
N ASN A 1069 -3.64 15.06 25.17
CA ASN A 1069 -3.00 16.12 25.96
C ASN A 1069 -1.52 16.34 25.56
N PHE A 1070 -1.26 16.25 24.26
CA PHE A 1070 0.07 16.45 23.71
C PHE A 1070 0.37 17.94 23.73
N LYS A 1071 1.13 18.38 24.75
CA LYS A 1071 1.54 19.78 24.94
C LYS A 1071 2.69 20.21 24.02
N GLY A 1072 2.76 19.66 22.81
CA GLY A 1072 3.86 19.89 21.88
C GLY A 1072 5.21 19.37 22.41
N HIS A 1073 6.31 19.98 21.96
CA HIS A 1073 7.66 19.60 22.36
C HIS A 1073 7.81 19.59 23.89
N ARG A 1074 8.30 18.47 24.46
CA ARG A 1074 8.83 18.46 25.84
C ARG A 1074 9.79 19.64 25.97
N GLY A 1075 9.50 20.55 26.90
CA GLY A 1075 10.31 21.75 27.11
C GLY A 1075 11.80 21.39 27.20
N LYS A 1076 12.63 22.10 26.45
CA LYS A 1076 14.09 22.01 26.56
C LYS A 1076 14.46 22.24 28.04
N LYS A 1077 15.31 21.37 28.62
CA LYS A 1077 15.80 21.54 29.99
C LYS A 1077 16.35 22.97 30.15
N PRO A 1078 16.05 23.68 31.27
CA PRO A 1078 16.70 24.94 31.59
C PRO A 1078 18.22 24.73 31.53
N GLY A 1079 18.93 25.48 30.67
CA GLY A 1079 20.38 25.36 30.48
C GLY A 1079 20.83 25.05 29.04
N VAL A 1080 19.94 24.54 28.17
CA VAL A 1080 20.22 24.49 26.73
C VAL A 1080 19.91 25.87 26.17
N ARG A 1081 20.92 26.73 26.04
CA ARG A 1081 20.75 28.02 25.36
C ARG A 1081 20.11 27.74 23.99
N PRO A 1082 19.02 28.42 23.59
CA PRO A 1082 18.73 28.49 22.16
C PRO A 1082 20.03 28.93 21.49
N LEU A 1083 20.38 28.33 20.36
CA LEU A 1083 21.42 28.87 19.49
C LEU A 1083 20.99 30.32 19.18
N GLY A 1084 21.39 31.25 20.03
CA GLY A 1084 21.31 32.67 19.75
C GLY A 1084 22.06 32.82 18.45
N THR A 1085 21.39 33.42 17.47
CA THR A 1085 21.89 33.79 16.15
C THR A 1085 23.41 33.58 16.07
N LEU A 1086 23.84 32.39 15.64
CA LEU A 1086 25.24 32.16 15.33
C LEU A 1086 25.53 33.15 14.21
N LYS A 1087 26.11 34.29 14.54
CA LYS A 1087 26.70 35.17 13.54
C LYS A 1087 27.78 34.32 12.91
N MET A 1088 27.50 33.81 11.72
CA MET A 1088 28.52 33.22 10.88
C MET A 1088 29.59 34.28 10.71
N HIS A 1089 30.73 34.08 11.37
CA HIS A 1089 31.89 34.91 11.12
C HIS A 1089 32.24 34.72 9.65
N LYS A 1090 32.35 35.83 8.90
CA LYS A 1090 32.90 35.84 7.54
C LYS A 1090 34.16 34.97 7.53
N ALA A 1091 34.31 34.16 6.48
CA ALA A 1091 35.54 33.41 6.22
C ALA A 1091 36.74 34.36 6.42
N ALA A 1092 37.54 34.09 7.45
CA ALA A 1092 38.80 34.78 7.63
C ALA A 1092 39.62 34.52 6.37
N GLN A 1093 39.99 35.60 5.66
CA GLN A 1093 41.04 35.51 4.66
C GLN A 1093 42.22 34.80 5.31
N LEU A 1094 42.61 33.67 4.73
CA LEU A 1094 43.84 32.95 5.05
C LEU A 1094 45.02 33.92 4.87
N ALA A 1095 45.40 34.59 5.95
CA ALA A 1095 46.69 35.24 6.06
C ALA A 1095 47.73 34.13 6.24
N VAL A 1096 48.59 34.01 5.24
CA VAL A 1096 49.84 33.25 5.26
C VAL A 1096 50.66 33.71 6.47
N GLY A 1097 51.03 32.79 7.37
CA GLY A 1097 51.94 33.10 8.48
C GLY A 1097 51.90 32.06 9.59
N GLY A 1098 52.99 31.30 9.75
CA GLY A 1098 53.09 30.17 10.68
C GLY A 1098 53.17 30.53 12.17
N GLY A 1099 53.26 29.48 12.97
CA GLY A 1099 53.61 29.56 14.39
C GLY A 1099 52.86 28.55 15.25
N CYS A 1100 53.60 27.60 15.80
CA CYS A 1100 53.17 26.58 16.75
C CYS A 1100 52.43 27.15 17.97
N GLY A 1101 51.56 26.33 18.57
CA GLY A 1101 51.35 26.37 20.03
C GLY A 1101 49.90 26.28 20.52
N SER A 1102 49.67 25.30 21.38
CA SER A 1102 48.60 25.17 22.37
C SER A 1102 47.16 25.04 21.88
N ALA A 1103 46.67 23.79 21.92
CA ALA A 1103 45.27 23.49 22.12
C ALA A 1103 44.82 23.95 23.53
N PRO A 1104 43.60 24.47 23.68
CA PRO A 1104 42.85 24.37 24.93
C PRO A 1104 41.71 23.35 24.79
N ASP A 1105 41.57 22.55 25.83
CA ASP A 1105 40.51 21.57 26.07
C ASP A 1105 39.10 22.09 25.76
N TRP A 1106 38.37 21.34 24.93
CA TRP A 1106 36.90 21.20 24.98
C TRP A 1106 36.45 19.94 24.26
#